data_AF-A0A949ECJ4-F1
#
_entry.id   AF-A0A949ECJ4-F1
#
_cell.length_a   1.000
_cell.length_b   1.000
_cell.length_c   1.000
_cell.angle_alpha   90.00
_cell.angle_beta   90.00
_cell.angle_gamma   90.00
#
_symmetry.space_group_name_H-M   'P 1'
#
loop_
_entity.id
_entity.type
_entity.pdbx_description
1 polymer ?
#
loop_
_entity_poly.entity_id
_entity_poly.type
_entity_poly.pdbx_seq_one_letter_code
_entity_poly.pdbx_strand_id
1 'polypeptide(L)'
;MATLGRSASATELSIYNQLLLANNGNVWKAGLVTYVSGLGDMGTDVPSAADAGTMVTDMYERMTGTTSTTLDIDTYNYYVSGLISGSIKAKGLANAMLNDLHLMPKNDGTYGAPPTWGVDLSAEVTATESTAFQNKVSAASSYTAALDTAAENNDFIANPANAIAWLDGVTTDASLTSALLTIDDTISGTTTTTTGQTYTLTTATDSFTGTAGDDTFIGDQGASTINASDQLNGGAGTDTVTLYGTVTAAILPAMTSIETLQIAAAADAALDVSAASGGFTQFNILNAAAISGKTITTGSGVKLGLATTNGAQMAGALTWAASATDTSATLNMNGFAYVAGATLQNISVTGAALTAMNLVSQGGHANKIATFDAPNTVLTHTITGDQALTYAVSAGDAAILTSINGSGNTGGSLVDASAAANIAAFTFTGGTGNDSIKIANNQLGTLTAGTQLAGGAGSLDKIGTLDTALSVAETAILNATTGFEIFGINAAITLDASTLTSIKHFAVDTTGLTDVINNLATGSTTDINIATTSLTLAPAVGVTDTTVNVGAATTSGFTVGTLVTTGVTTVTMTSNGTSGSTNTITTLTNSDNSVFNISGSANLTITNAIAGTVTGTKIDATSLTGVLTVTGSGLADVLIGGSGADSIIGGAGADTMTGNAGIDNFTTATADIDTTAGVVTDTITDFVTATDKITETNLAAGSATNYTEAGAAAADLATLLAAANTALDATVLYYVGQVGSDSYLVIDTDGTGYTDVIKLTGVALTQIAMTDIY
;
A
#
# COMPACT_ATOMS: atom_id res chain seq x y z
N MET A 1 -63.24 -11.06 -36.62
CA MET A 1 -62.25 -11.35 -35.55
C MET A 1 -61.04 -11.96 -36.22
N ALA A 2 -59.88 -11.32 -36.03
CA ALA A 2 -58.70 -11.46 -36.86
C ALA A 2 -57.99 -12.81 -36.64
N THR A 3 -57.81 -13.56 -37.72
CA THR A 3 -56.98 -14.77 -37.75
C THR A 3 -55.54 -14.34 -38.01
N LEU A 4 -54.76 -14.18 -36.94
CA LEU A 4 -53.31 -14.05 -36.99
C LEU A 4 -52.69 -15.41 -37.37
N GLY A 5 -51.68 -15.37 -38.22
CA GLY A 5 -50.88 -16.53 -38.64
C GLY A 5 -51.47 -17.34 -39.79
N ARG A 6 -51.35 -16.86 -41.03
CA ARG A 6 -51.48 -17.77 -42.19
C ARG A 6 -50.30 -18.73 -42.20
N SER A 7 -50.55 -20.02 -42.42
CA SER A 7 -49.49 -20.98 -42.76
C SER A 7 -48.69 -20.45 -43.95
N ALA A 8 -47.35 -20.58 -43.89
CA ALA A 8 -46.49 -20.25 -45.02
C ALA A 8 -46.99 -20.95 -46.29
N SER A 9 -47.13 -20.20 -47.38
CA SER A 9 -47.55 -20.74 -48.67
C SER A 9 -46.54 -21.77 -49.17
N ALA A 10 -46.96 -22.71 -50.01
CA ALA A 10 -46.05 -23.73 -50.57
C ALA A 10 -44.84 -23.12 -51.29
N THR A 11 -44.98 -21.90 -51.83
CA THR A 11 -43.90 -21.12 -52.43
C THR A 11 -42.95 -20.53 -51.37
N GLU A 12 -43.47 -19.99 -50.26
CA GLU A 12 -42.65 -19.52 -49.13
C GLU A 12 -41.93 -20.68 -48.44
N LEU A 13 -42.59 -21.83 -48.25
CA LEU A 13 -41.97 -23.06 -47.72
C LEU A 13 -40.92 -23.64 -48.68
N SER A 14 -41.12 -23.48 -50.00
CA SER A 14 -40.14 -23.90 -51.01
C SER A 14 -38.95 -22.96 -51.08
N ILE A 15 -39.13 -21.64 -50.91
CA ILE A 15 -38.04 -20.66 -50.84
C ILE A 15 -37.26 -20.84 -49.53
N TYR A 16 -37.96 -21.10 -48.42
CA TYR A 16 -37.37 -21.37 -47.12
C TYR A 16 -36.62 -22.71 -47.08
N ASN A 17 -37.19 -23.77 -47.65
CA ASN A 17 -36.49 -25.03 -47.86
C ASN A 17 -35.34 -24.87 -48.85
N GLN A 18 -35.44 -24.03 -49.89
CA GLN A 18 -34.32 -23.75 -50.80
C GLN A 18 -33.21 -22.91 -50.13
N LEU A 19 -33.54 -21.98 -49.23
CA LEU A 19 -32.56 -21.24 -48.42
C LEU A 19 -31.86 -22.15 -47.40
N LEU A 20 -32.58 -23.16 -46.86
CA LEU A 20 -31.98 -24.22 -46.04
C LEU A 20 -31.22 -25.29 -46.84
N LEU A 21 -31.64 -25.60 -48.08
CA LEU A 21 -31.06 -26.65 -48.94
C LEU A 21 -29.92 -26.16 -49.84
N ALA A 22 -29.82 -24.85 -50.13
CA ALA A 22 -28.82 -24.29 -51.04
C ALA A 22 -27.43 -24.12 -50.40
N ASN A 23 -27.32 -24.15 -49.07
CA ASN A 23 -26.03 -24.19 -48.37
C ASN A 23 -25.69 -25.64 -47.99
N ASN A 24 -24.87 -26.26 -48.83
CA ASN A 24 -24.42 -27.64 -48.69
C ASN A 24 -23.36 -27.82 -47.56
N GLY A 25 -23.65 -27.32 -46.34
CA GLY A 25 -22.73 -27.32 -45.19
C GLY A 25 -23.25 -26.73 -43.87
N ASN A 26 -24.54 -26.44 -43.72
CA ASN A 26 -25.04 -25.69 -42.56
C ASN A 26 -24.87 -26.42 -41.21
N VAL A 27 -24.23 -25.78 -40.21
CA VAL A 27 -24.00 -26.26 -38.82
C VAL A 27 -25.30 -26.69 -38.11
N TRP A 28 -26.46 -26.21 -38.57
CA TRP A 28 -27.77 -26.60 -38.02
C TRP A 28 -28.22 -28.02 -38.41
N LYS A 29 -27.49 -28.70 -39.30
CA LYS A 29 -27.85 -30.03 -39.84
C LYS A 29 -27.77 -31.16 -38.81
N ALA A 30 -27.06 -30.97 -37.69
CA ALA A 30 -27.06 -31.94 -36.60
C ALA A 30 -28.00 -31.51 -35.45
N GLY A 31 -27.99 -30.25 -35.03
CA GLY A 31 -28.78 -29.78 -33.88
C GLY A 31 -30.29 -29.71 -34.13
N LEU A 32 -30.70 -29.09 -35.24
CA LEU A 32 -32.13 -28.93 -35.54
C LEU A 32 -32.71 -30.23 -36.10
N VAL A 33 -31.93 -31.01 -36.87
CA VAL A 33 -32.37 -32.34 -37.31
C VAL A 33 -32.53 -33.28 -36.13
N THR A 34 -31.63 -33.27 -35.13
CA THR A 34 -31.80 -34.11 -33.92
C THR A 34 -32.98 -33.66 -33.05
N TYR A 35 -33.28 -32.36 -33.01
CA TYR A 35 -34.50 -31.85 -32.35
C TYR A 35 -35.77 -32.24 -33.12
N VAL A 36 -35.78 -32.12 -34.45
CA VAL A 36 -36.93 -32.47 -35.30
C VAL A 36 -37.07 -33.99 -35.51
N SER A 37 -35.99 -34.76 -35.40
CA SER A 37 -35.96 -36.23 -35.54
C SER A 37 -36.10 -36.96 -34.21
N GLY A 38 -35.77 -36.31 -33.09
CA GLY A 38 -36.12 -36.75 -31.73
C GLY A 38 -37.61 -36.55 -31.42
N LEU A 39 -38.26 -35.63 -32.13
CA LEU A 39 -39.72 -35.57 -32.27
C LEU A 39 -40.20 -36.62 -33.28
N GLY A 40 -39.89 -37.89 -32.99
CA GLY A 40 -40.43 -39.03 -33.73
C GLY A 40 -41.95 -38.90 -33.77
N ASP A 41 -42.48 -38.74 -34.98
CA ASP A 41 -43.90 -38.79 -35.30
C ASP A 41 -44.79 -37.86 -34.46
N MET A 42 -44.49 -36.55 -34.40
CA MET A 42 -45.56 -35.59 -34.14
C MET A 42 -46.43 -35.51 -35.40
N GLY A 43 -47.39 -36.44 -35.46
CA GLY A 43 -48.57 -36.36 -36.31
C GLY A 43 -49.31 -35.04 -36.06
N THR A 44 -50.50 -34.92 -36.60
CA THR A 44 -51.38 -33.75 -36.47
C THR A 44 -51.80 -33.38 -35.03
N ASP A 45 -51.18 -34.00 -34.01
CA ASP A 45 -51.60 -33.95 -32.62
C ASP A 45 -50.92 -32.81 -31.86
N VAL A 46 -51.75 -32.13 -31.08
CA VAL A 46 -51.42 -31.03 -30.19
C VAL A 46 -50.59 -31.57 -29.01
N PRO A 47 -49.44 -30.97 -28.67
CA PRO A 47 -48.61 -31.40 -27.55
C PRO A 47 -49.33 -31.21 -26.20
N SER A 48 -48.97 -32.00 -25.19
CA SER A 48 -49.48 -31.81 -23.82
C SER A 48 -49.00 -30.46 -23.26
N ALA A 49 -49.67 -29.92 -22.24
CA ALA A 49 -49.27 -28.62 -21.67
C ALA A 49 -47.84 -28.62 -21.11
N ALA A 50 -47.38 -29.74 -20.55
CA ALA A 50 -46.02 -29.90 -20.03
C ALA A 50 -44.98 -29.95 -21.17
N ASP A 51 -45.30 -30.66 -22.26
CA ASP A 51 -44.42 -30.72 -23.43
C ASP A 51 -44.36 -29.37 -24.13
N ALA A 52 -45.49 -28.68 -24.28
CA ALA A 52 -45.57 -27.35 -24.86
C ALA A 52 -44.76 -26.32 -24.05
N GLY A 53 -44.84 -26.36 -22.71
CA GLY A 53 -44.03 -25.53 -21.83
C GLY A 53 -42.53 -25.76 -22.03
N THR A 54 -42.11 -27.03 -22.01
CA THR A 54 -40.71 -27.40 -22.21
C THR A 54 -40.20 -26.97 -23.59
N MET A 55 -41.01 -27.13 -24.63
CA MET A 55 -40.65 -26.69 -26.00
C MET A 55 -40.44 -25.18 -26.11
N VAL A 56 -41.26 -24.36 -25.43
CA VAL A 56 -41.14 -22.91 -25.44
C VAL A 56 -39.89 -22.47 -24.68
N THR A 57 -39.69 -23.00 -23.48
CA THR A 57 -38.50 -22.77 -22.65
C THR A 57 -37.22 -23.13 -23.41
N ASP A 58 -37.10 -24.35 -23.92
CA ASP A 58 -35.91 -24.81 -24.62
C ASP A 58 -35.62 -23.97 -25.87
N MET A 59 -36.66 -23.55 -26.60
CA MET A 59 -36.50 -22.72 -27.80
C MET A 59 -36.01 -21.32 -27.45
N TYR A 60 -36.58 -20.71 -26.41
CA TYR A 60 -36.17 -19.38 -25.95
C TYR A 60 -34.72 -19.38 -25.48
N GLU A 61 -34.35 -20.30 -24.58
CA GLU A 61 -32.99 -20.40 -24.04
C GLU A 61 -31.94 -20.61 -25.13
N ARG A 62 -32.27 -21.40 -26.17
CA ARG A 62 -31.36 -21.62 -27.30
C ARG A 62 -31.24 -20.41 -28.22
N MET A 63 -32.28 -19.58 -28.32
CA MET A 63 -32.27 -18.36 -29.12
C MET A 63 -31.56 -17.21 -28.40
N THR A 64 -31.77 -17.03 -27.10
CA THR A 64 -31.23 -15.87 -26.37
C THR A 64 -29.98 -16.20 -25.57
N GLY A 65 -29.73 -17.48 -25.27
CA GLY A 65 -28.68 -17.92 -24.34
C GLY A 65 -28.99 -17.63 -22.87
N THR A 66 -30.19 -17.11 -22.56
CA THR A 66 -30.61 -16.76 -21.20
C THR A 66 -31.60 -17.80 -20.66
N THR A 67 -31.44 -18.21 -19.41
CA THR A 67 -32.32 -19.21 -18.78
C THR A 67 -33.78 -18.73 -18.74
N SER A 68 -34.72 -19.65 -18.93
CA SER A 68 -36.17 -19.43 -19.11
C SER A 68 -36.88 -18.68 -17.99
N THR A 69 -36.21 -18.36 -16.88
CA THR A 69 -36.75 -17.52 -15.80
C THR A 69 -36.88 -16.04 -16.18
N THR A 70 -36.44 -15.65 -17.39
CA THR A 70 -36.44 -14.26 -17.89
C THR A 70 -37.50 -13.98 -18.95
N LEU A 71 -38.08 -15.01 -19.58
CA LEU A 71 -39.19 -14.82 -20.51
C LEU A 71 -40.42 -14.35 -19.74
N ASP A 72 -41.01 -13.23 -20.16
CA ASP A 72 -42.23 -12.72 -19.55
C ASP A 72 -43.33 -13.79 -19.56
N ILE A 73 -44.07 -13.84 -18.45
CA ILE A 73 -45.05 -14.90 -18.21
C ILE A 73 -46.21 -14.84 -19.21
N ASP A 74 -46.57 -13.66 -19.71
CA ASP A 74 -47.62 -13.50 -20.71
C ASP A 74 -47.13 -13.98 -22.09
N THR A 75 -45.87 -13.70 -22.42
CA THR A 75 -45.21 -14.21 -23.64
C THR A 75 -45.04 -15.74 -23.61
N TYR A 76 -44.60 -16.30 -22.49
CA TYR A 76 -44.54 -17.76 -22.30
C TYR A 76 -45.93 -18.39 -22.47
N ASN A 77 -46.96 -17.84 -21.81
CA ASN A 77 -48.33 -18.34 -21.90
C ASN A 77 -48.92 -18.21 -23.31
N TYR A 78 -48.53 -17.18 -24.07
CA TYR A 78 -48.92 -17.00 -25.46
C TYR A 78 -48.50 -18.18 -26.34
N TYR A 79 -47.22 -18.57 -26.30
CA TYR A 79 -46.70 -19.68 -27.11
C TYR A 79 -47.22 -21.05 -26.65
N VAL A 80 -47.27 -21.27 -25.34
CA VAL A 80 -47.81 -22.53 -24.77
C VAL A 80 -49.29 -22.70 -25.15
N SER A 81 -50.09 -21.64 -25.01
CA SER A 81 -51.50 -21.66 -25.44
C SER A 81 -51.63 -21.81 -26.96
N GLY A 82 -50.71 -21.23 -27.73
CA GLY A 82 -50.65 -21.38 -29.18
C GLY A 82 -50.41 -22.82 -29.63
N LEU A 83 -49.49 -23.51 -28.97
CA LEU A 83 -49.17 -24.93 -29.20
C LEU A 83 -50.33 -25.84 -28.77
N ILE A 84 -50.92 -25.62 -27.58
CA ILE A 84 -52.04 -26.41 -27.06
C ILE A 84 -53.35 -26.17 -27.85
N SER A 85 -53.55 -24.96 -28.39
CA SER A 85 -54.70 -24.70 -29.27
C SER A 85 -54.47 -25.19 -30.71
N GLY A 86 -53.24 -25.54 -31.06
CA GLY A 86 -52.82 -25.90 -32.41
C GLY A 86 -52.79 -24.72 -33.39
N SER A 87 -52.89 -23.48 -32.91
CA SER A 87 -52.73 -22.25 -33.70
C SER A 87 -51.26 -22.00 -34.06
N ILE A 88 -50.33 -22.43 -33.21
CA ILE A 88 -48.91 -22.59 -33.52
C ILE A 88 -48.63 -24.08 -33.64
N LYS A 89 -48.07 -24.50 -34.78
CA LYS A 89 -47.61 -25.89 -34.94
C LYS A 89 -46.24 -26.03 -34.27
N ALA A 90 -45.97 -27.19 -33.68
CA ALA A 90 -44.66 -27.53 -33.12
C ALA A 90 -43.49 -27.19 -34.07
N LYS A 91 -43.63 -27.55 -35.35
CA LYS A 91 -42.63 -27.26 -36.41
C LYS A 91 -42.54 -25.79 -36.80
N GLY A 92 -43.52 -24.97 -36.43
CA GLY A 92 -43.60 -23.54 -36.70
C GLY A 92 -43.24 -22.65 -35.50
N LEU A 93 -42.97 -23.23 -34.33
CA LEU A 93 -42.69 -22.48 -33.10
C LEU A 93 -41.47 -21.57 -33.24
N ALA A 94 -40.35 -22.11 -33.70
CA ALA A 94 -39.12 -21.34 -33.92
C ALA A 94 -39.34 -20.16 -34.88
N ASN A 95 -40.09 -20.38 -35.96
CA ASN A 95 -40.42 -19.32 -36.91
C ASN A 95 -41.34 -18.26 -36.29
N ALA A 96 -42.31 -18.65 -35.47
CA ALA A 96 -43.15 -17.69 -34.75
C ALA A 96 -42.29 -16.82 -33.81
N MET A 97 -41.48 -17.44 -32.96
CA MET A 97 -40.62 -16.73 -32.01
C MET A 97 -39.60 -15.81 -32.69
N LEU A 98 -38.93 -16.26 -33.76
CA LEU A 98 -37.98 -15.41 -34.50
C LEU A 98 -38.65 -14.15 -35.08
N ASN A 99 -39.86 -14.29 -35.61
CA ASN A 99 -40.58 -13.15 -36.17
C ASN A 99 -41.15 -12.25 -35.08
N ASP A 100 -41.81 -12.80 -34.06
CA ASP A 100 -42.44 -12.03 -32.98
C ASP A 100 -41.39 -11.26 -32.16
N LEU A 101 -40.22 -11.86 -31.88
CA LEU A 101 -39.12 -11.24 -31.12
C LEU A 101 -38.19 -10.35 -31.97
N HIS A 102 -38.50 -10.17 -33.26
CA HIS A 102 -37.68 -9.41 -34.21
C HIS A 102 -36.24 -9.94 -34.40
N LEU A 103 -36.02 -11.24 -34.17
CA LEU A 103 -34.74 -11.93 -34.38
C LEU A 103 -34.65 -12.62 -35.75
N MET A 104 -35.65 -12.45 -36.62
CA MET A 104 -35.64 -13.02 -37.97
C MET A 104 -34.69 -12.22 -38.89
N PRO A 105 -33.63 -12.84 -39.47
CA PRO A 105 -32.76 -12.17 -40.42
C PRO A 105 -33.48 -11.89 -41.75
N LYS A 106 -33.21 -10.73 -42.34
CA LYS A 106 -33.73 -10.28 -43.63
C LYS A 106 -32.64 -10.23 -44.70
N ASN A 107 -33.05 -10.25 -45.97
CA ASN A 107 -32.14 -10.16 -47.11
C ASN A 107 -31.32 -8.85 -47.18
N ASP A 108 -31.73 -7.81 -46.48
CA ASP A 108 -31.02 -6.52 -46.41
C ASP A 108 -29.99 -6.46 -45.28
N GLY A 109 -29.77 -7.57 -44.56
CA GLY A 109 -28.85 -7.66 -43.43
C GLY A 109 -29.43 -7.14 -42.11
N THR A 110 -30.68 -6.67 -42.09
CA THR A 110 -31.36 -6.28 -40.85
C THR A 110 -32.10 -7.45 -40.21
N TYR A 111 -32.47 -7.29 -38.94
CA TYR A 111 -33.30 -8.24 -38.20
C TYR A 111 -34.69 -7.64 -37.96
N GLY A 112 -35.73 -8.47 -38.04
CA GLY A 112 -37.09 -8.06 -37.67
C GLY A 112 -38.19 -8.85 -38.37
N ALA A 113 -39.43 -8.59 -37.98
CA ALA A 113 -40.57 -9.26 -38.58
C ALA A 113 -40.83 -8.80 -40.04
N PRO A 114 -41.49 -9.63 -40.87
CA PRO A 114 -42.06 -9.24 -42.15
C PRO A 114 -43.08 -8.10 -41.99
N PRO A 115 -43.22 -7.19 -42.98
CA PRO A 115 -44.11 -6.02 -42.88
C PRO A 115 -45.60 -6.32 -42.61
N THR A 116 -46.05 -7.56 -42.85
CA THR A 116 -47.44 -8.00 -42.62
C THR A 116 -47.60 -8.90 -41.39
N TRP A 117 -46.56 -9.03 -40.57
CA TRP A 117 -46.60 -9.80 -39.34
C TRP A 117 -47.29 -8.98 -38.24
N GLY A 118 -48.33 -9.52 -37.62
CA GLY A 118 -49.24 -8.75 -36.75
C GLY A 118 -48.94 -8.86 -35.25
N VAL A 119 -47.84 -9.50 -34.88
CA VAL A 119 -47.41 -9.73 -33.50
C VAL A 119 -46.03 -9.11 -33.35
N ASP A 120 -45.85 -8.31 -32.29
CA ASP A 120 -44.58 -7.66 -31.95
C ASP A 120 -44.34 -7.87 -30.45
N LEU A 121 -43.32 -8.66 -30.14
CA LEU A 121 -42.84 -8.98 -28.80
C LEU A 121 -41.35 -8.63 -28.69
N SER A 122 -40.87 -7.67 -29.48
CA SER A 122 -39.45 -7.31 -29.51
C SER A 122 -38.93 -6.69 -28.21
N ALA A 123 -39.81 -6.19 -27.34
CA ALA A 123 -39.47 -5.68 -26.02
C ALA A 123 -39.03 -6.80 -25.04
N GLU A 124 -39.34 -8.05 -25.35
CA GLU A 124 -39.02 -9.22 -24.52
C GLU A 124 -37.56 -9.67 -24.63
N VAL A 125 -36.81 -9.11 -25.59
CA VAL A 125 -35.38 -9.37 -25.77
C VAL A 125 -34.61 -8.09 -25.56
N THR A 126 -33.64 -8.10 -24.64
CA THR A 126 -32.78 -6.94 -24.40
C THR A 126 -31.87 -6.65 -25.60
N ALA A 127 -31.36 -5.42 -25.70
CA ALA A 127 -30.38 -5.07 -26.74
C ALA A 127 -29.13 -5.98 -26.69
N THR A 128 -28.71 -6.40 -25.48
CA THR A 128 -27.58 -7.32 -25.28
C THR A 128 -27.90 -8.73 -25.82
N GLU A 129 -29.06 -9.29 -25.50
CA GLU A 129 -29.49 -10.62 -25.99
C GLU A 129 -29.68 -10.62 -27.52
N SER A 130 -30.26 -9.54 -28.07
CA SER A 130 -30.41 -9.37 -29.51
C SER A 130 -29.05 -9.30 -30.20
N THR A 131 -28.10 -8.56 -29.64
CA THR A 131 -26.72 -8.47 -30.16
C THR A 131 -26.01 -9.82 -30.08
N ALA A 132 -26.13 -10.53 -28.96
CA ALA A 132 -25.57 -11.86 -28.79
C ALA A 132 -26.11 -12.85 -29.84
N PHE A 133 -27.43 -12.85 -30.08
CA PHE A 133 -28.03 -13.70 -31.11
C PHE A 133 -27.53 -13.35 -32.52
N GLN A 134 -27.50 -12.07 -32.88
CA GLN A 134 -27.00 -11.61 -34.18
C GLN A 134 -25.53 -12.01 -34.41
N ASN A 135 -24.71 -11.90 -33.36
CA ASN A 135 -23.31 -12.31 -33.38
C ASN A 135 -23.17 -13.83 -33.53
N LYS A 136 -23.97 -14.62 -32.81
CA LYS A 136 -24.02 -16.08 -32.98
C LYS A 136 -24.45 -16.48 -34.39
N VAL A 137 -25.45 -15.82 -34.98
CA VAL A 137 -25.87 -16.09 -36.37
C VAL A 137 -24.74 -15.79 -37.36
N SER A 138 -24.04 -14.67 -37.17
CA SER A 138 -22.92 -14.26 -38.02
C SER A 138 -21.72 -15.22 -37.90
N ALA A 139 -21.38 -15.61 -36.66
CA ALA A 139 -20.36 -16.62 -36.37
C ALA A 139 -20.73 -17.98 -36.99
N ALA A 140 -21.95 -18.47 -36.77
CA ALA A 140 -22.42 -19.75 -37.31
C ALA A 140 -22.46 -19.77 -38.85
N SER A 141 -22.82 -18.65 -39.48
CA SER A 141 -22.76 -18.51 -40.94
C SER A 141 -21.32 -18.60 -41.46
N SER A 142 -20.37 -17.99 -40.76
CA SER A 142 -18.95 -18.02 -41.13
C SER A 142 -18.35 -19.42 -40.90
N TYR A 143 -18.68 -20.05 -39.77
CA TYR A 143 -18.30 -21.43 -39.46
C TYR A 143 -18.82 -22.43 -40.50
N THR A 144 -20.08 -22.28 -40.92
CA THR A 144 -20.68 -23.05 -42.03
C THR A 144 -19.87 -22.91 -43.31
N ALA A 145 -19.49 -21.69 -43.66
CA ALA A 145 -18.77 -21.41 -44.89
C ALA A 145 -17.36 -22.02 -44.89
N ALA A 146 -16.75 -22.18 -43.71
CA ALA A 146 -15.44 -22.77 -43.52
C ALA A 146 -15.43 -24.32 -43.48
N LEU A 147 -16.60 -24.98 -43.37
CA LEU A 147 -16.71 -26.44 -43.52
C LEU A 147 -16.66 -26.85 -45.00
N ASP A 148 -15.51 -26.64 -45.64
CA ASP A 148 -15.37 -26.70 -47.09
C ASP A 148 -14.90 -28.08 -47.63
N THR A 149 -14.45 -28.97 -46.75
CA THR A 149 -14.07 -30.34 -47.10
C THR A 149 -15.08 -31.39 -46.61
N ALA A 150 -15.07 -32.55 -47.27
CA ALA A 150 -15.87 -33.70 -46.81
C ALA A 150 -15.38 -34.26 -45.47
N ALA A 151 -14.11 -34.06 -45.12
CA ALA A 151 -13.54 -34.52 -43.85
C ALA A 151 -14.08 -33.68 -42.68
N GLU A 152 -14.00 -32.36 -42.78
CA GLU A 152 -14.51 -31.43 -41.77
C GLU A 152 -16.02 -31.58 -41.56
N ASN A 153 -16.77 -31.76 -42.64
CA ASN A 153 -18.20 -32.03 -42.55
C ASN A 153 -18.51 -33.33 -41.80
N ASN A 154 -17.73 -34.40 -42.04
CA ASN A 154 -17.91 -35.68 -41.33
C ASN A 154 -17.50 -35.57 -39.85
N ASP A 155 -16.43 -34.81 -39.55
CA ASP A 155 -15.94 -34.59 -38.19
C ASP A 155 -16.91 -33.73 -37.37
N PHE A 156 -17.47 -32.67 -37.97
CA PHE A 156 -18.53 -31.88 -37.37
C PHE A 156 -19.77 -32.73 -37.06
N ILE A 157 -20.18 -33.61 -37.99
CA ILE A 157 -21.30 -34.54 -37.79
C ILE A 157 -21.02 -35.52 -36.64
N ALA A 158 -19.79 -36.03 -36.54
CA ALA A 158 -19.38 -36.98 -35.53
C ALA A 158 -19.21 -36.34 -34.13
N ASN A 159 -18.73 -35.09 -34.06
CA ASN A 159 -18.36 -34.40 -32.83
C ASN A 159 -18.80 -32.92 -32.80
N PRO A 160 -20.11 -32.62 -32.73
CA PRO A 160 -20.61 -31.24 -32.76
C PRO A 160 -20.30 -30.43 -31.49
N ALA A 161 -19.82 -31.07 -30.42
CA ALA A 161 -19.60 -30.44 -29.12
C ALA A 161 -18.63 -29.25 -29.15
N ASN A 162 -17.58 -29.33 -29.98
CA ASN A 162 -16.59 -28.25 -30.11
C ASN A 162 -17.18 -27.00 -30.76
N ALA A 163 -17.97 -27.18 -31.82
CA ALA A 163 -18.66 -26.09 -32.51
C ALA A 163 -19.73 -25.45 -31.61
N ILE A 164 -20.42 -26.25 -30.79
CA ILE A 164 -21.41 -25.76 -29.81
C ILE A 164 -20.71 -24.90 -28.74
N ALA A 165 -19.63 -25.41 -28.13
CA ALA A 165 -18.89 -24.69 -27.10
C ALA A 165 -18.25 -23.39 -27.64
N TRP A 166 -17.70 -23.42 -28.85
CA TRP A 166 -17.17 -22.24 -29.53
C TRP A 166 -18.27 -21.19 -29.77
N LEU A 167 -19.43 -21.61 -30.29
CA LEU A 167 -20.54 -20.71 -30.57
C LEU A 167 -21.19 -20.14 -29.30
N ASP A 168 -21.20 -20.90 -28.21
CA ASP A 168 -21.72 -20.45 -26.91
C ASP A 168 -20.88 -19.32 -26.30
N GLY A 169 -19.57 -19.28 -26.59
CA GLY A 169 -18.67 -18.19 -26.18
C GLY A 169 -18.93 -16.84 -26.88
N VAL A 170 -19.67 -16.83 -28.00
CA VAL A 170 -19.98 -15.62 -28.77
C VAL A 170 -21.18 -14.90 -28.15
N THR A 171 -20.91 -13.82 -27.42
CA THR A 171 -21.93 -13.06 -26.66
C THR A 171 -21.87 -11.54 -26.88
N THR A 172 -20.74 -11.03 -27.38
CA THR A 172 -20.45 -9.61 -27.65
C THR A 172 -19.71 -9.44 -28.98
N ASP A 173 -19.65 -8.22 -29.51
CA ASP A 173 -18.92 -7.93 -30.76
C ASP A 173 -17.42 -8.24 -30.67
N ALA A 174 -16.83 -8.05 -29.49
CA ALA A 174 -15.45 -8.43 -29.21
C ALA A 174 -15.27 -9.96 -29.30
N SER A 175 -16.15 -10.72 -28.64
CA SER A 175 -16.10 -12.19 -28.71
C SER A 175 -16.42 -12.75 -30.10
N LEU A 176 -17.25 -12.07 -30.90
CA LEU A 176 -17.46 -12.42 -32.31
C LEU A 176 -16.16 -12.26 -33.10
N THR A 177 -15.49 -11.12 -32.93
CA THR A 177 -14.21 -10.84 -33.61
C THR A 177 -13.18 -11.91 -33.26
N SER A 178 -13.04 -12.26 -31.97
CA SER A 178 -12.17 -13.35 -31.53
C SER A 178 -12.58 -14.71 -32.12
N ALA A 179 -13.87 -15.03 -32.10
CA ALA A 179 -14.37 -16.32 -32.59
C ALA A 179 -14.17 -16.50 -34.11
N LEU A 180 -14.34 -15.44 -34.91
CA LEU A 180 -14.11 -15.48 -36.36
C LEU A 180 -12.65 -15.80 -36.71
N LEU A 181 -11.69 -15.42 -35.85
CA LEU A 181 -10.28 -15.72 -36.04
C LEU A 181 -9.92 -17.17 -35.72
N THR A 182 -10.72 -17.88 -34.92
CA THR A 182 -10.45 -19.26 -34.46
C THR A 182 -11.31 -20.32 -35.15
N ILE A 183 -12.00 -19.97 -36.25
CA ILE A 183 -12.92 -20.90 -36.95
C ILE A 183 -12.18 -22.15 -37.43
N ASP A 184 -11.06 -22.00 -38.13
CA ASP A 184 -10.31 -23.12 -38.71
C ASP A 184 -9.70 -24.02 -37.62
N ASP A 185 -9.27 -23.43 -36.51
CA ASP A 185 -8.75 -24.16 -35.34
C ASP A 185 -9.84 -25.00 -34.68
N THR A 186 -11.05 -24.44 -34.58
CA THR A 186 -12.22 -25.11 -34.02
C THR A 186 -12.67 -26.26 -34.92
N ILE A 187 -12.67 -26.06 -36.25
CA ILE A 187 -13.00 -27.08 -37.25
C ILE A 187 -11.98 -28.23 -37.23
N SER A 188 -10.69 -27.92 -37.08
CA SER A 188 -9.61 -28.91 -37.02
C SER A 188 -9.53 -29.67 -35.69
N GLY A 189 -10.31 -29.27 -34.67
CA GLY A 189 -10.29 -29.87 -33.34
C GLY A 189 -8.98 -29.64 -32.57
N THR A 190 -8.15 -28.69 -33.01
CA THR A 190 -6.90 -28.31 -32.35
C THR A 190 -7.18 -27.17 -31.37
N THR A 191 -7.44 -27.50 -30.11
CA THR A 191 -7.33 -26.50 -29.03
C THR A 191 -5.86 -26.21 -28.77
N THR A 192 -5.23 -25.45 -29.65
CA THR A 192 -3.97 -24.78 -29.31
C THR A 192 -4.35 -23.39 -28.83
N THR A 193 -4.26 -23.15 -27.52
CA THR A 193 -3.79 -21.85 -27.06
C THR A 193 -2.48 -21.64 -27.80
N THR A 194 -2.49 -20.89 -28.89
CA THR A 194 -1.29 -20.51 -29.59
C THR A 194 -0.42 -19.83 -28.55
N THR A 195 0.72 -20.46 -28.24
CA THR A 195 1.66 -19.87 -27.30
C THR A 195 2.23 -18.64 -27.98
N GLY A 196 2.13 -17.49 -27.33
CA GLY A 196 2.72 -16.26 -27.84
C GLY A 196 4.22 -16.42 -28.08
N GLN A 197 4.70 -15.80 -29.15
CA GLN A 197 6.07 -15.93 -29.63
C GLN A 197 6.90 -14.72 -29.23
N THR A 198 8.23 -14.92 -29.16
CA THR A 198 9.18 -13.82 -28.96
C THR A 198 9.95 -13.55 -30.25
N TYR A 199 9.85 -12.32 -30.75
CA TYR A 199 10.57 -11.82 -31.91
C TYR A 199 11.69 -10.89 -31.46
N THR A 200 12.92 -11.14 -31.91
CA THR A 200 14.05 -10.24 -31.64
C THR A 200 14.36 -9.43 -32.88
N LEU A 201 14.36 -8.11 -32.73
CA LEU A 201 14.64 -7.16 -33.80
C LEU A 201 16.15 -7.12 -34.11
N THR A 202 16.46 -6.71 -35.32
CA THR A 202 17.80 -6.67 -35.89
C THR A 202 18.15 -5.25 -36.31
N THR A 203 19.39 -5.02 -36.74
CA THR A 203 19.78 -3.69 -37.27
C THR A 203 19.17 -3.39 -38.65
N ALA A 204 18.52 -4.37 -39.27
CA ALA A 204 17.81 -4.19 -40.53
C ALA A 204 16.36 -3.75 -40.26
N THR A 205 15.65 -3.33 -41.31
CA THR A 205 14.21 -3.12 -41.22
C THR A 205 13.51 -4.46 -41.02
N ASP A 206 12.82 -4.60 -39.91
CA ASP A 206 12.06 -5.78 -39.56
C ASP A 206 10.57 -5.60 -39.87
N SER A 207 9.93 -6.70 -40.28
CA SER A 207 8.48 -6.75 -40.53
C SER A 207 7.96 -8.04 -39.92
N PHE A 208 7.47 -7.96 -38.70
CA PHE A 208 6.97 -9.13 -37.96
C PHE A 208 5.47 -9.03 -37.71
N THR A 209 4.81 -10.17 -37.82
CA THR A 209 3.41 -10.37 -37.45
C THR A 209 3.36 -11.48 -36.41
N GLY A 210 2.77 -11.19 -35.26
CA GLY A 210 2.55 -12.12 -34.17
C GLY A 210 1.46 -13.13 -34.49
N THR A 211 1.23 -13.98 -33.51
CA THR A 211 0.29 -15.09 -33.51
C THR A 211 -1.07 -14.65 -32.94
N ALA A 212 -1.80 -15.58 -32.34
CA ALA A 212 -3.07 -15.31 -31.67
C ALA A 212 -2.97 -15.42 -30.13
N GLY A 213 -1.77 -15.56 -29.59
CA GLY A 213 -1.50 -15.49 -28.15
C GLY A 213 -0.40 -14.49 -27.86
N ASP A 214 -0.28 -14.06 -26.60
CA ASP A 214 0.51 -12.91 -26.14
C ASP A 214 1.99 -12.88 -26.63
N ASP A 215 2.24 -12.16 -27.72
CA ASP A 215 3.54 -12.06 -28.36
C ASP A 215 4.43 -10.97 -27.73
N THR A 216 5.75 -11.15 -27.85
CA THR A 216 6.75 -10.20 -27.36
C THR A 216 7.73 -9.83 -28.47
N PHE A 217 7.90 -8.54 -28.74
CA PHE A 217 8.92 -8.02 -29.67
C PHE A 217 10.02 -7.33 -28.87
N ILE A 218 11.29 -7.69 -29.11
CA ILE A 218 12.43 -7.20 -28.34
C ILE A 218 13.38 -6.44 -29.25
N GLY A 219 13.62 -5.17 -28.92
CA GLY A 219 14.63 -4.32 -29.56
C GLY A 219 15.58 -3.69 -28.55
N ASP A 220 16.69 -3.13 -29.01
CA ASP A 220 17.68 -2.43 -28.18
C ASP A 220 18.18 -1.18 -28.90
N GLN A 221 17.97 0.00 -28.31
CA GLN A 221 18.43 1.28 -28.85
C GLN A 221 19.96 1.40 -28.83
N GLY A 222 20.62 0.92 -27.78
CA GLY A 222 22.08 0.93 -27.66
C GLY A 222 22.77 0.03 -28.69
N ALA A 223 22.13 -1.09 -29.06
CA ALA A 223 22.58 -1.96 -30.14
C ALA A 223 22.05 -1.56 -31.54
N SER A 224 21.23 -0.49 -31.62
CA SER A 224 20.58 -0.03 -32.85
C SER A 224 19.77 -1.11 -33.58
N THR A 225 19.16 -2.04 -32.82
CA THR A 225 18.27 -3.07 -33.37
C THR A 225 16.82 -2.63 -33.45
N ILE A 226 16.51 -1.41 -33.00
CA ILE A 226 15.21 -0.77 -33.20
C ILE A 226 15.40 0.43 -34.11
N ASN A 227 14.53 0.58 -35.09
CA ASN A 227 14.52 1.72 -36.00
C ASN A 227 13.08 2.11 -36.40
N ALA A 228 12.92 3.34 -36.88
CA ALA A 228 11.61 3.88 -37.24
C ALA A 228 10.97 3.22 -38.49
N SER A 229 11.71 2.36 -39.22
CA SER A 229 11.18 1.63 -40.38
C SER A 229 10.60 0.26 -40.01
N ASP A 230 10.84 -0.22 -38.79
CA ASP A 230 10.33 -1.51 -38.35
C ASP A 230 8.79 -1.49 -38.28
N GLN A 231 8.17 -2.58 -38.73
CA GLN A 231 6.72 -2.76 -38.80
C GLN A 231 6.33 -3.97 -37.97
N LEU A 232 5.70 -3.73 -36.83
CA LEU A 232 5.36 -4.75 -35.84
C LEU A 232 3.85 -4.86 -35.72
N ASN A 233 3.32 -6.05 -35.98
CA ASN A 233 1.92 -6.37 -35.78
C ASN A 233 1.81 -7.45 -34.71
N GLY A 234 1.11 -7.22 -33.60
CA GLY A 234 0.96 -8.23 -32.54
C GLY A 234 0.02 -9.37 -32.92
N GLY A 235 -0.96 -9.12 -33.77
CA GLY A 235 -1.97 -10.13 -34.09
C GLY A 235 -3.12 -10.10 -33.07
N ALA A 236 -3.44 -11.25 -32.49
CA ALA A 236 -4.42 -11.34 -31.40
C ALA A 236 -3.72 -11.81 -30.12
N GLY A 237 -4.27 -11.46 -28.96
CA GLY A 237 -3.60 -11.65 -27.68
C GLY A 237 -3.35 -10.29 -27.02
N THR A 238 -2.58 -10.28 -25.93
CA THR A 238 -2.04 -9.06 -25.33
C THR A 238 -0.56 -8.96 -25.67
N ASP A 239 -0.23 -8.12 -26.64
CA ASP A 239 1.08 -8.10 -27.24
C ASP A 239 1.97 -6.99 -26.67
N THR A 240 3.26 -7.29 -26.53
CA THR A 240 4.22 -6.40 -25.86
C THR A 240 5.45 -6.11 -26.73
N VAL A 241 5.79 -4.84 -26.89
CA VAL A 241 7.10 -4.42 -27.40
C VAL A 241 7.97 -4.02 -26.22
N THR A 242 9.16 -4.62 -26.08
CA THR A 242 10.17 -4.28 -25.06
C THR A 242 11.41 -3.71 -25.71
N LEU A 243 11.76 -2.47 -25.35
CA LEU A 243 12.95 -1.79 -25.85
C LEU A 243 14.01 -1.66 -24.75
N TYR A 244 15.17 -2.27 -24.97
CA TYR A 244 16.36 -2.14 -24.14
C TYR A 244 17.23 -0.95 -24.55
N GLY A 245 18.23 -0.66 -23.72
CA GLY A 245 19.04 0.54 -23.82
C GLY A 245 18.32 1.78 -23.29
N THR A 246 18.96 2.94 -23.47
CA THR A 246 18.41 4.24 -23.08
C THR A 246 17.63 4.82 -24.26
N VAL A 247 16.30 4.90 -24.16
CA VAL A 247 15.40 5.17 -25.29
C VAL A 247 15.04 6.66 -25.41
N THR A 248 15.09 7.17 -26.64
CA THR A 248 14.58 8.49 -27.09
C THR A 248 13.42 8.36 -28.09
N ALA A 249 12.59 9.40 -28.26
CA ALA A 249 11.38 9.37 -29.11
C ALA A 249 11.63 9.13 -30.61
N ALA A 250 12.84 9.39 -31.13
CA ALA A 250 13.11 9.38 -32.56
C ALA A 250 13.15 7.98 -33.20
N ILE A 251 13.03 6.91 -32.39
CA ILE A 251 13.35 5.52 -32.80
C ILE A 251 12.20 4.55 -32.48
N LEU A 252 10.97 5.04 -32.27
CA LEU A 252 9.83 4.14 -32.04
C LEU A 252 9.39 3.49 -33.38
N PRO A 253 9.10 2.17 -33.39
CA PRO A 253 8.68 1.44 -34.59
C PRO A 253 7.22 1.74 -34.95
N ALA A 254 6.80 1.37 -36.15
CA ALA A 254 5.38 1.30 -36.48
C ALA A 254 4.75 0.08 -35.79
N MET A 255 3.69 0.31 -35.01
CA MET A 255 3.00 -0.73 -34.24
C MET A 255 1.52 -0.80 -34.61
N THR A 256 1.00 -2.01 -34.81
CA THR A 256 -0.44 -2.31 -35.01
C THR A 256 -0.83 -3.50 -34.15
N SER A 257 -2.01 -3.49 -33.52
CA SER A 257 -2.43 -4.58 -32.61
C SER A 257 -1.36 -4.88 -31.55
N ILE A 258 -0.82 -3.84 -30.92
CA ILE A 258 0.12 -3.96 -29.80
C ILE A 258 -0.50 -3.20 -28.64
N GLU A 259 -0.67 -3.86 -27.51
CA GLU A 259 -1.33 -3.29 -26.32
C GLU A 259 -0.32 -2.56 -25.43
N THR A 260 0.91 -3.09 -25.34
CA THR A 260 1.91 -2.61 -24.39
C THR A 260 3.25 -2.26 -25.05
N LEU A 261 3.76 -1.05 -24.77
CA LEU A 261 5.16 -0.69 -25.05
C LEU A 261 5.89 -0.53 -23.71
N GLN A 262 7.00 -1.24 -23.54
CA GLN A 262 7.88 -1.15 -22.38
C GLN A 262 9.25 -0.66 -22.82
N ILE A 263 9.77 0.36 -22.14
CA ILE A 263 11.16 0.79 -22.30
C ILE A 263 11.94 0.51 -21.01
N ALA A 264 13.10 -0.12 -21.14
CA ALA A 264 13.94 -0.50 -20.01
C ALA A 264 14.48 0.73 -19.27
N ALA A 265 14.89 1.77 -20.01
CA ALA A 265 15.32 3.04 -19.45
C ALA A 265 15.00 4.21 -20.38
N ALA A 266 14.42 5.28 -19.83
CA ALA A 266 14.23 6.53 -20.56
C ALA A 266 15.53 7.36 -20.58
N ALA A 267 15.81 8.01 -21.72
CA ALA A 267 16.79 9.10 -21.77
C ALA A 267 16.24 10.37 -21.12
N ASP A 268 17.09 11.39 -20.95
CA ASP A 268 16.64 12.76 -20.69
C ASP A 268 16.03 13.40 -21.96
N ALA A 269 14.93 12.84 -22.45
CA ALA A 269 14.25 13.27 -23.67
C ALA A 269 12.73 13.25 -23.48
N ALA A 270 12.03 14.04 -24.31
CA ALA A 270 10.59 13.89 -24.43
C ALA A 270 10.25 12.57 -25.14
N LEU A 271 9.16 11.93 -24.73
CA LEU A 271 8.66 10.68 -25.30
C LEU A 271 7.21 10.89 -25.72
N ASP A 272 6.85 10.51 -26.94
CA ASP A 272 5.50 10.72 -27.47
C ASP A 272 4.99 9.44 -28.12
N VAL A 273 3.94 8.87 -27.53
CA VAL A 273 3.22 7.69 -28.04
C VAL A 273 1.78 8.03 -28.40
N SER A 274 1.44 9.32 -28.54
CA SER A 274 0.08 9.76 -28.81
C SER A 274 -0.47 9.33 -30.17
N ALA A 275 0.44 9.06 -31.13
CA ALA A 275 0.09 8.55 -32.45
C ALA A 275 -0.11 7.02 -32.49
N ALA A 276 0.20 6.30 -31.41
CA ALA A 276 -0.05 4.86 -31.34
C ALA A 276 -1.56 4.58 -31.41
N SER A 277 -1.97 3.59 -32.22
CA SER A 277 -3.38 3.28 -32.50
C SER A 277 -3.59 1.78 -32.60
N GLY A 278 -4.85 1.32 -32.63
CA GLY A 278 -5.19 -0.09 -32.87
C GLY A 278 -4.98 -1.00 -31.66
N GLY A 279 -5.50 -0.63 -30.48
CA GLY A 279 -5.48 -1.48 -29.27
C GLY A 279 -4.46 -1.07 -28.20
N PHE A 280 -3.57 -0.13 -28.52
CA PHE A 280 -2.54 0.35 -27.58
C PHE A 280 -3.16 0.96 -26.30
N THR A 281 -2.84 0.39 -25.15
CA THR A 281 -3.46 0.74 -23.85
C THR A 281 -2.46 1.04 -22.75
N GLN A 282 -1.18 0.66 -22.90
CA GLN A 282 -0.18 0.82 -21.83
C GLN A 282 1.19 1.23 -22.36
N PHE A 283 1.75 2.29 -21.79
CA PHE A 283 3.15 2.68 -21.99
C PHE A 283 3.92 2.62 -20.67
N ASN A 284 4.92 1.74 -20.57
CA ASN A 284 5.69 1.51 -19.36
C ASN A 284 7.14 1.99 -19.51
N ILE A 285 7.62 2.72 -18.51
CA ILE A 285 9.02 3.12 -18.36
C ILE A 285 9.57 2.43 -17.11
N LEU A 286 10.40 1.41 -17.31
CA LEU A 286 10.94 0.59 -16.22
C LEU A 286 12.05 1.31 -15.44
N ASN A 287 12.64 2.36 -16.03
CA ASN A 287 13.57 3.25 -15.35
C ASN A 287 13.44 4.69 -15.87
N ALA A 288 12.77 5.53 -15.09
CA ALA A 288 12.56 6.95 -15.35
C ALA A 288 13.63 7.87 -14.73
N ALA A 289 14.66 7.32 -14.06
CA ALA A 289 15.57 8.09 -13.21
C ALA A 289 16.34 9.22 -13.94
N ALA A 290 16.58 9.10 -15.25
CA ALA A 290 17.31 10.10 -16.02
C ALA A 290 16.47 11.31 -16.46
N ILE A 291 15.14 11.24 -16.36
CA ILE A 291 14.25 12.30 -16.85
C ILE A 291 14.43 13.57 -16.02
N SER A 292 14.65 14.70 -16.69
CA SER A 292 14.75 16.02 -16.06
C SER A 292 14.01 17.11 -16.87
N GLY A 293 12.81 17.47 -16.40
CA GLY A 293 11.99 18.54 -17.00
C GLY A 293 11.44 18.18 -18.38
N LYS A 294 11.22 16.90 -18.66
CA LYS A 294 10.72 16.41 -19.96
C LYS A 294 9.24 16.05 -19.91
N THR A 295 8.67 15.92 -21.10
CA THR A 295 7.26 15.55 -21.29
C THR A 295 7.15 14.13 -21.84
N ILE A 296 6.27 13.33 -21.24
CA ILE A 296 5.76 12.08 -21.82
C ILE A 296 4.35 12.35 -22.32
N THR A 297 4.08 12.12 -23.60
CA THR A 297 2.77 12.32 -24.23
C THR A 297 2.12 10.98 -24.54
N THR A 298 0.89 10.78 -24.11
CA THR A 298 0.12 9.54 -24.36
C THR A 298 -1.15 9.81 -25.17
N GLY A 299 -1.60 8.79 -25.90
CA GLY A 299 -2.85 8.83 -26.67
C GLY A 299 -4.09 8.64 -25.78
N SER A 300 -5.28 8.68 -26.39
CA SER A 300 -6.54 8.45 -25.67
C SER A 300 -6.61 7.02 -25.14
N GLY A 301 -6.99 6.87 -23.87
CA GLY A 301 -7.12 5.58 -23.19
C GLY A 301 -5.79 4.91 -22.81
N VAL A 302 -4.66 5.54 -23.10
CA VAL A 302 -3.32 4.99 -22.82
C VAL A 302 -2.91 5.32 -21.38
N LYS A 303 -2.63 4.27 -20.61
CA LYS A 303 -2.09 4.36 -19.24
C LYS A 303 -0.59 4.59 -19.27
N LEU A 304 -0.07 5.33 -18.29
CA LEU A 304 1.37 5.53 -18.10
C LEU A 304 1.88 4.68 -16.93
N GLY A 305 2.94 3.91 -17.15
CA GLY A 305 3.65 3.15 -16.13
C GLY A 305 5.03 3.76 -15.85
N LEU A 306 5.36 4.02 -14.59
CA LEU A 306 6.65 4.56 -14.16
C LEU A 306 7.30 3.70 -13.07
N ALA A 307 8.58 3.42 -13.24
CA ALA A 307 9.43 2.79 -12.25
C ALA A 307 10.82 3.44 -12.24
N THR A 308 11.58 3.18 -11.18
CA THR A 308 12.98 3.61 -11.06
C THR A 308 13.81 2.43 -10.62
N THR A 309 14.91 2.14 -11.31
CA THR A 309 15.77 1.01 -10.95
C THR A 309 16.31 1.19 -9.53
N ASN A 310 16.09 0.18 -8.68
CA ASN A 310 16.47 0.19 -7.26
C ASN A 310 15.93 1.41 -6.48
N GLY A 311 14.82 2.00 -6.92
CA GLY A 311 14.20 3.15 -6.25
C GLY A 311 14.99 4.45 -6.40
N ALA A 312 15.88 4.55 -7.39
CA ALA A 312 16.64 5.78 -7.67
C ALA A 312 15.71 7.00 -7.82
N GLN A 313 16.16 8.17 -7.37
CA GLN A 313 15.43 9.41 -7.58
C GLN A 313 15.49 9.84 -9.06
N MET A 314 14.44 10.51 -9.53
CA MET A 314 14.46 11.18 -10.82
C MET A 314 15.41 12.39 -10.81
N ALA A 315 16.07 12.65 -11.93
CA ALA A 315 16.97 13.79 -12.10
C ALA A 315 16.24 15.15 -12.11
N GLY A 316 14.95 15.18 -12.43
CA GLY A 316 14.13 16.38 -12.39
C GLY A 316 12.64 16.05 -12.44
N ALA A 317 11.81 17.10 -12.48
CA ALA A 317 10.35 16.94 -12.60
C ALA A 317 9.95 16.32 -13.96
N LEU A 318 8.79 15.66 -14.00
CA LEU A 318 8.20 15.10 -15.21
C LEU A 318 6.85 15.76 -15.50
N THR A 319 6.56 16.01 -16.77
CA THR A 319 5.21 16.33 -17.24
C THR A 319 4.63 15.14 -18.01
N TRP A 320 3.45 14.67 -17.61
CA TRP A 320 2.66 13.73 -18.39
C TRP A 320 1.56 14.48 -19.15
N ALA A 321 1.69 14.54 -20.47
CA ALA A 321 0.65 15.04 -21.35
C ALA A 321 -0.31 13.89 -21.74
N ALA A 322 -1.36 13.71 -20.94
CA ALA A 322 -2.44 12.79 -21.26
C ALA A 322 -3.36 13.36 -22.36
N SER A 323 -4.20 12.50 -22.94
CA SER A 323 -5.13 12.92 -23.99
C SER A 323 -6.05 14.04 -23.51
N ALA A 324 -6.28 15.02 -24.39
CA ALA A 324 -7.23 16.11 -24.12
C ALA A 324 -8.69 15.66 -24.09
N THR A 325 -8.99 14.42 -24.52
CA THR A 325 -10.35 13.86 -24.58
C THR A 325 -10.70 12.93 -23.43
N ASP A 326 -9.70 12.44 -22.71
CA ASP A 326 -9.92 11.47 -21.64
C ASP A 326 -10.53 12.17 -20.42
N THR A 327 -11.56 11.58 -19.84
CA THR A 327 -12.18 12.07 -18.60
C THR A 327 -11.52 11.51 -17.34
N SER A 328 -10.72 10.45 -17.51
CA SER A 328 -9.89 9.87 -16.46
C SER A 328 -8.58 9.35 -17.04
N ALA A 329 -7.49 9.45 -16.30
CA ALA A 329 -6.19 8.92 -16.70
C ALA A 329 -5.58 8.08 -15.57
N THR A 330 -4.81 7.05 -15.93
CA THR A 330 -4.21 6.10 -14.97
C THR A 330 -2.69 6.13 -14.99
N LEU A 331 -2.09 6.39 -13.83
CA LEU A 331 -0.65 6.31 -13.57
C LEU A 331 -0.35 5.05 -12.75
N ASN A 332 0.35 4.09 -13.33
CA ASN A 332 0.84 2.90 -12.65
C ASN A 332 2.28 3.14 -12.17
N MET A 333 2.54 2.93 -10.88
CA MET A 333 3.87 3.09 -10.28
C MET A 333 4.36 1.76 -9.73
N ASN A 334 5.61 1.41 -10.03
CA ASN A 334 6.22 0.15 -9.60
C ASN A 334 7.62 0.40 -9.03
N GLY A 335 7.73 0.48 -7.69
CA GLY A 335 9.01 0.77 -7.02
C GLY A 335 9.62 2.12 -7.40
N PHE A 336 8.79 3.16 -7.46
CA PHE A 336 9.17 4.51 -7.87
C PHE A 336 9.70 5.34 -6.68
N ALA A 337 10.97 5.75 -6.75
CA ALA A 337 11.65 6.66 -5.80
C ALA A 337 11.58 6.26 -4.31
N TYR A 338 11.63 4.97 -3.97
CA TYR A 338 11.38 4.50 -2.59
C TYR A 338 12.56 4.64 -1.62
N VAL A 339 13.77 4.92 -2.08
CA VAL A 339 14.99 4.94 -1.26
C VAL A 339 14.90 6.03 -0.17
N ALA A 340 15.40 5.73 1.02
CA ALA A 340 15.44 6.69 2.13
C ALA A 340 16.34 7.89 1.80
N GLY A 341 15.91 9.10 2.15
CA GLY A 341 16.65 10.35 1.89
C GLY A 341 16.63 10.82 0.43
N ALA A 342 15.87 10.17 -0.46
CA ALA A 342 15.70 10.62 -1.83
C ALA A 342 15.07 12.01 -1.88
N THR A 343 15.61 12.90 -2.72
CA THR A 343 14.95 14.15 -3.10
C THR A 343 13.87 13.81 -4.11
N LEU A 344 12.63 13.78 -3.65
CA LEU A 344 11.49 13.43 -4.49
C LEU A 344 11.25 14.52 -5.55
N GLN A 345 10.75 14.11 -6.71
CA GLN A 345 10.45 15.02 -7.83
C GLN A 345 8.95 15.10 -8.10
N ASN A 346 8.53 16.22 -8.71
CA ASN A 346 7.13 16.46 -9.06
C ASN A 346 6.74 15.70 -10.33
N ILE A 347 5.47 15.31 -10.38
CA ILE A 347 4.80 14.86 -11.61
C ILE A 347 3.62 15.80 -11.86
N SER A 348 3.66 16.52 -12.97
CA SER A 348 2.55 17.34 -13.44
C SER A 348 1.81 16.64 -14.58
N VAL A 349 0.49 16.72 -14.59
CA VAL A 349 -0.36 16.11 -15.62
C VAL A 349 -1.08 17.22 -16.40
N THR A 350 -1.16 17.08 -17.73
CA THR A 350 -2.04 17.89 -18.58
C THR A 350 -3.10 17.00 -19.23
N GLY A 351 -4.32 17.50 -19.37
CA GLY A 351 -5.41 16.81 -20.06
C GLY A 351 -6.71 17.57 -19.85
N ALA A 352 -7.20 18.26 -20.89
CA ALA A 352 -8.22 19.29 -20.75
C ALA A 352 -9.60 18.77 -20.27
N ALA A 353 -9.91 17.49 -20.52
CA ALA A 353 -11.17 16.87 -20.12
C ALA A 353 -11.08 16.06 -18.82
N LEU A 354 -9.90 15.95 -18.20
CA LEU A 354 -9.70 15.07 -17.04
C LEU A 354 -10.49 15.57 -15.84
N THR A 355 -11.35 14.71 -15.31
CA THR A 355 -12.08 14.93 -14.06
C THR A 355 -11.62 13.99 -12.94
N ALA A 356 -10.83 12.96 -13.27
CA ALA A 356 -10.36 11.96 -12.32
C ALA A 356 -8.93 11.50 -12.65
N MET A 357 -8.14 11.25 -11.61
CA MET A 357 -6.85 10.56 -11.73
C MET A 357 -6.89 9.25 -10.97
N ASN A 358 -6.41 8.18 -11.60
CA ASN A 358 -6.23 6.88 -10.97
C ASN A 358 -4.72 6.67 -10.73
N LEU A 359 -4.31 6.52 -9.48
CA LEU A 359 -2.94 6.33 -9.06
C LEU A 359 -2.79 4.90 -8.54
N VAL A 360 -2.13 4.04 -9.31
CA VAL A 360 -1.94 2.63 -8.95
C VAL A 360 -0.54 2.46 -8.37
N SER A 361 -0.45 2.19 -7.08
CA SER A 361 0.81 1.96 -6.38
C SER A 361 1.00 0.47 -6.17
N GLN A 362 1.87 -0.12 -6.97
CA GLN A 362 2.06 -1.57 -7.04
C GLN A 362 3.54 -1.95 -6.97
N GLY A 363 3.81 -3.25 -6.95
CA GLY A 363 5.15 -3.82 -7.07
C GLY A 363 5.73 -4.31 -5.74
N GLY A 364 7.05 -4.49 -5.69
CA GLY A 364 7.72 -4.99 -4.48
C GLY A 364 8.04 -3.92 -3.42
N HIS A 365 7.83 -2.63 -3.72
CA HIS A 365 8.25 -1.51 -2.87
C HIS A 365 7.22 -0.37 -2.90
N ALA A 366 7.26 0.51 -1.89
CA ALA A 366 6.45 1.73 -1.86
C ALA A 366 6.74 2.64 -3.07
N ASN A 367 5.85 3.58 -3.35
CA ASN A 367 5.98 4.57 -4.42
C ASN A 367 5.90 5.98 -3.84
N LYS A 368 6.78 6.89 -4.28
CA LYS A 368 6.88 8.25 -3.72
C LYS A 368 6.96 9.31 -4.82
N ILE A 369 6.14 10.35 -4.71
CA ILE A 369 6.17 11.56 -5.54
C ILE A 369 6.33 12.75 -4.59
N ALA A 370 7.02 13.82 -5.00
CA ALA A 370 7.04 15.05 -4.20
C ALA A 370 5.66 15.72 -4.24
N THR A 371 5.37 16.43 -5.33
CA THR A 371 4.05 17.00 -5.59
C THR A 371 3.46 16.38 -6.84
N PHE A 372 2.22 15.91 -6.72
CA PHE A 372 1.37 15.52 -7.85
C PHE A 372 0.49 16.72 -8.22
N ASP A 373 0.60 17.15 -9.47
CA ASP A 373 -0.02 18.38 -9.97
C ASP A 373 -0.95 18.05 -11.14
N ALA A 374 -2.22 17.82 -10.84
CA ALA A 374 -3.24 17.52 -11.82
C ALA A 374 -3.89 18.80 -12.40
N PRO A 375 -4.53 18.72 -13.59
CA PRO A 375 -5.29 19.83 -14.13
C PRO A 375 -6.40 20.28 -13.17
N ASN A 376 -6.71 21.59 -13.18
CA ASN A 376 -7.78 22.19 -12.38
C ASN A 376 -9.23 21.83 -12.84
N THR A 377 -9.38 20.67 -13.47
CA THR A 377 -10.65 20.03 -13.79
C THR A 377 -10.81 18.70 -13.04
N VAL A 378 -9.72 18.19 -12.46
CA VAL A 378 -9.70 16.94 -11.68
C VAL A 378 -10.36 17.18 -10.32
N LEU A 379 -11.34 16.33 -10.00
CA LEU A 379 -12.12 16.41 -8.76
C LEU A 379 -11.82 15.24 -7.83
N THR A 380 -11.19 14.17 -8.33
CA THR A 380 -10.93 12.96 -7.56
C THR A 380 -9.58 12.33 -7.88
N HIS A 381 -8.88 11.91 -6.83
CA HIS A 381 -7.78 10.96 -6.90
C HIS A 381 -8.24 9.61 -6.37
N THR A 382 -8.18 8.58 -7.20
CA THR A 382 -8.44 7.20 -6.78
C THR A 382 -7.11 6.48 -6.63
N ILE A 383 -6.81 5.97 -5.45
CA ILE A 383 -5.55 5.28 -5.16
C ILE A 383 -5.84 3.78 -5.01
N THR A 384 -5.10 2.94 -5.73
CA THR A 384 -5.24 1.48 -5.68
C THR A 384 -3.88 0.79 -5.64
N GLY A 385 -3.88 -0.54 -5.52
CA GLY A 385 -2.67 -1.36 -5.55
C GLY A 385 -2.21 -1.84 -4.17
N ASP A 386 -1.14 -2.63 -4.14
CA ASP A 386 -0.69 -3.34 -2.96
C ASP A 386 0.38 -2.61 -2.13
N GLN A 387 0.96 -1.54 -2.69
CA GLN A 387 2.08 -0.83 -2.07
C GLN A 387 1.70 0.56 -1.60
N ALA A 388 2.40 1.05 -0.56
CA ALA A 388 2.18 2.37 -0.02
C ALA A 388 2.49 3.47 -1.06
N LEU A 389 1.64 4.51 -1.14
CA LEU A 389 1.86 5.68 -1.99
C LEU A 389 2.05 6.93 -1.14
N THR A 390 3.16 7.66 -1.31
CA THR A 390 3.38 8.96 -0.66
C THR A 390 3.41 10.08 -1.70
N TYR A 391 2.59 11.12 -1.52
CA TYR A 391 2.64 12.34 -2.34
C TYR A 391 2.00 13.55 -1.67
N ALA A 392 2.40 14.75 -2.09
CA ALA A 392 1.68 15.99 -1.79
C ALA A 392 0.79 16.41 -2.96
N VAL A 393 -0.38 16.97 -2.67
CA VAL A 393 -1.27 17.57 -3.67
C VAL A 393 -0.78 18.98 -4.01
N SER A 394 -0.80 19.38 -5.29
CA SER A 394 -0.47 20.75 -5.67
C SER A 394 -1.53 21.75 -5.16
N ALA A 395 -1.13 23.00 -4.92
CA ALA A 395 -2.07 24.03 -4.46
C ALA A 395 -3.19 24.33 -5.49
N GLY A 396 -2.93 24.14 -6.78
CA GLY A 396 -3.91 24.37 -7.85
C GLY A 396 -4.98 23.29 -7.90
N ASP A 397 -4.56 22.02 -7.79
CA ASP A 397 -5.43 20.85 -7.74
C ASP A 397 -6.26 20.82 -6.44
N ALA A 398 -5.59 21.06 -5.31
CA ALA A 398 -6.22 20.92 -4.02
C ALA A 398 -7.29 22.00 -3.71
N ALA A 399 -7.32 23.11 -4.46
CA ALA A 399 -8.37 24.13 -4.35
C ALA A 399 -9.74 23.69 -4.91
N ILE A 400 -9.78 22.62 -5.70
CA ILE A 400 -11.01 22.11 -6.33
C ILE A 400 -11.29 20.64 -6.01
N LEU A 401 -10.27 19.92 -5.52
CA LEU A 401 -10.36 18.49 -5.27
C LEU A 401 -11.48 18.20 -4.28
N THR A 402 -12.37 17.29 -4.65
CA THR A 402 -13.53 16.90 -3.85
C THR A 402 -13.30 15.60 -3.11
N SER A 403 -12.43 14.73 -3.62
CA SER A 403 -12.24 13.40 -3.05
C SER A 403 -10.82 12.88 -3.27
N ILE A 404 -10.29 12.22 -2.24
CA ILE A 404 -9.16 11.30 -2.34
C ILE A 404 -9.63 9.96 -1.80
N ASN A 405 -9.70 8.97 -2.68
CA ASN A 405 -10.26 7.66 -2.38
C ASN A 405 -9.20 6.57 -2.56
N GLY A 406 -8.58 6.16 -1.45
CA GLY A 406 -7.66 5.04 -1.33
C GLY A 406 -8.30 3.72 -0.89
N SER A 407 -9.63 3.57 -0.92
CA SER A 407 -10.31 2.33 -0.49
C SER A 407 -9.86 1.06 -1.22
N GLY A 408 -9.27 1.19 -2.42
CA GLY A 408 -8.71 0.08 -3.19
C GLY A 408 -7.20 -0.14 -2.99
N ASN A 409 -6.55 0.59 -2.07
CA ASN A 409 -5.13 0.44 -1.77
C ASN A 409 -4.92 -0.38 -0.49
N THR A 410 -4.08 -1.40 -0.55
CA THR A 410 -3.79 -2.25 0.62
C THR A 410 -2.45 -1.94 1.28
N GLY A 411 -1.63 -1.10 0.67
CA GLY A 411 -0.30 -0.73 1.18
C GLY A 411 -0.26 0.54 2.04
N GLY A 412 -1.28 1.38 1.96
CA GLY A 412 -1.43 2.67 2.64
C GLY A 412 -1.30 3.89 1.72
N SER A 413 -2.20 4.85 1.86
CA SER A 413 -2.22 6.13 1.13
C SER A 413 -1.71 7.25 2.04
N LEU A 414 -0.53 7.79 1.77
CA LEU A 414 0.11 8.83 2.58
C LEU A 414 0.09 10.17 1.85
N VAL A 415 -0.90 11.00 2.16
CA VAL A 415 -1.23 12.18 1.37
C VAL A 415 -1.00 13.46 2.15
N ASP A 416 -0.18 14.36 1.61
CA ASP A 416 -0.09 15.74 2.09
C ASP A 416 -1.01 16.66 1.27
N ALA A 417 -2.19 16.95 1.83
CA ALA A 417 -3.15 17.90 1.27
C ALA A 417 -3.03 19.29 1.92
N SER A 418 -1.94 19.59 2.63
CA SER A 418 -1.81 20.87 3.36
C SER A 418 -1.50 22.08 2.49
N ALA A 419 -1.17 21.88 1.22
CA ALA A 419 -1.09 22.97 0.24
C ALA A 419 -2.48 23.48 -0.20
N ALA A 420 -3.56 22.81 0.22
CA ALA A 420 -4.93 23.05 -0.20
C ALA A 420 -5.66 24.11 0.62
N ALA A 421 -6.60 24.80 -0.02
CA ALA A 421 -7.82 25.23 0.64
C ALA A 421 -8.85 24.10 0.45
N ASN A 422 -9.16 23.37 1.52
CA ASN A 422 -10.11 22.28 1.43
C ASN A 422 -11.52 22.83 1.21
N ILE A 423 -12.19 22.33 0.17
CA ILE A 423 -13.60 22.61 -0.03
C ILE A 423 -14.43 21.95 1.08
N ALA A 424 -15.55 22.55 1.46
CA ALA A 424 -16.38 22.04 2.57
C ALA A 424 -16.86 20.59 2.37
N ALA A 425 -17.01 20.16 1.11
CA ALA A 425 -17.45 18.82 0.72
C ALA A 425 -16.31 17.82 0.50
N PHE A 426 -15.05 18.18 0.80
CA PHE A 426 -13.90 17.32 0.57
C PHE A 426 -14.01 16.01 1.36
N THR A 427 -13.71 14.87 0.72
CA THR A 427 -13.69 13.56 1.38
C THR A 427 -12.34 12.88 1.25
N PHE A 428 -11.91 12.18 2.31
CA PHE A 428 -10.79 11.26 2.29
C PHE A 428 -11.27 9.89 2.75
N THR A 429 -10.85 8.83 2.04
CA THR A 429 -11.10 7.45 2.43
C THR A 429 -9.83 6.66 2.22
N GLY A 430 -9.22 6.14 3.29
CA GLY A 430 -8.11 5.21 3.19
C GLY A 430 -8.57 3.77 2.94
N GLY A 431 -7.60 2.87 2.83
CA GLY A 431 -7.77 1.48 2.45
C GLY A 431 -7.57 0.52 3.61
N THR A 432 -6.88 -0.60 3.36
CA THR A 432 -6.55 -1.59 4.41
C THR A 432 -5.11 -1.47 4.92
N GLY A 433 -4.30 -0.61 4.30
CA GLY A 433 -2.97 -0.28 4.80
C GLY A 433 -3.03 0.79 5.87
N ASN A 434 -1.88 1.29 6.33
CA ASN A 434 -1.86 2.46 7.21
C ASN A 434 -1.88 3.73 6.35
N ASP A 435 -3.00 4.42 6.38
CA ASP A 435 -3.29 5.60 5.60
C ASP A 435 -3.02 6.88 6.39
N SER A 436 -2.69 7.97 5.70
CA SER A 436 -2.57 9.27 6.33
C SER A 436 -3.00 10.40 5.42
N ILE A 437 -3.63 11.41 6.03
CA ILE A 437 -3.92 12.67 5.38
C ILE A 437 -3.44 13.82 6.24
N LYS A 438 -2.71 14.77 5.66
CA LYS A 438 -2.28 16.00 6.31
C LYS A 438 -3.06 17.20 5.76
N ILE A 439 -3.61 18.01 6.65
CA ILE A 439 -4.54 19.09 6.38
C ILE A 439 -3.92 20.45 6.78
N ALA A 440 -4.21 21.49 6.00
CA ALA A 440 -3.69 22.83 6.26
C ALA A 440 -4.33 23.49 7.51
N ASN A 441 -3.66 24.53 8.02
CA ASN A 441 -4.10 25.28 9.18
C ASN A 441 -5.52 25.87 8.99
N ASN A 442 -6.40 25.70 9.97
CA ASN A 442 -7.80 26.07 10.02
C ASN A 442 -8.72 25.39 8.98
N GLN A 443 -8.21 24.42 8.20
CA GLN A 443 -9.00 23.79 7.14
C GLN A 443 -9.82 22.59 7.63
N LEU A 444 -9.54 22.03 8.80
CA LEU A 444 -10.40 21.01 9.37
C LEU A 444 -11.78 21.58 9.71
N GLY A 445 -11.84 22.81 10.22
CA GLY A 445 -13.09 23.47 10.61
C GLY A 445 -13.99 23.88 9.45
N THR A 446 -13.51 23.79 8.19
CA THR A 446 -14.31 24.12 7.00
C THR A 446 -15.14 22.94 6.49
N LEU A 447 -14.81 21.71 6.93
CA LEU A 447 -15.56 20.51 6.56
C LEU A 447 -16.98 20.53 7.13
N THR A 448 -17.93 19.95 6.40
CA THR A 448 -19.32 19.88 6.85
C THR A 448 -19.56 18.82 7.92
N ALA A 449 -18.78 17.74 7.94
CA ALA A 449 -18.87 16.62 8.86
C ALA A 449 -17.55 15.85 8.98
N GLY A 450 -17.24 15.35 10.17
CA GLY A 450 -16.02 14.55 10.41
C GLY A 450 -15.99 13.22 9.65
N THR A 451 -17.16 12.61 9.41
CA THR A 451 -17.28 11.36 8.64
C THR A 451 -16.83 11.48 7.19
N GLN A 452 -16.57 12.69 6.70
CA GLN A 452 -15.91 12.92 5.41
C GLN A 452 -14.48 12.40 5.38
N LEU A 453 -13.85 12.25 6.55
CA LEU A 453 -12.52 11.70 6.69
C LEU A 453 -12.65 10.31 7.32
N ALA A 454 -12.32 9.29 6.54
CA ALA A 454 -12.24 7.91 6.96
C ALA A 454 -10.83 7.37 6.73
N GLY A 455 -10.12 6.96 7.78
CA GLY A 455 -8.76 6.43 7.65
C GLY A 455 -8.71 5.01 7.08
N GLY A 456 -9.74 4.20 7.30
CA GLY A 456 -9.84 2.87 6.70
C GLY A 456 -9.81 1.76 7.74
N ALA A 457 -9.16 0.65 7.40
CA ALA A 457 -8.99 -0.53 8.26
C ALA A 457 -7.55 -0.69 8.77
N GLY A 458 -6.67 0.27 8.51
CA GLY A 458 -5.31 0.29 9.04
C GLY A 458 -5.30 0.34 10.56
N SER A 459 -4.15 0.04 11.16
CA SER A 459 -3.99 0.10 12.62
C SER A 459 -3.30 1.36 13.10
N LEU A 460 -2.75 2.15 12.17
CA LEU A 460 -2.00 3.37 12.43
C LEU A 460 -2.45 4.46 11.45
N ASP A 461 -3.75 4.53 11.16
CA ASP A 461 -4.30 5.54 10.27
C ASP A 461 -4.20 6.91 10.95
N LYS A 462 -3.69 7.91 10.22
CA LYS A 462 -3.26 9.20 10.79
C LYS A 462 -3.90 10.41 10.12
N ILE A 463 -4.42 11.32 10.94
CA ILE A 463 -4.83 12.65 10.49
C ILE A 463 -3.86 13.71 11.02
N GLY A 464 -3.10 14.34 10.12
CA GLY A 464 -2.12 15.39 10.43
C GLY A 464 -2.68 16.79 10.21
N THR A 465 -2.24 17.76 11.01
CA THR A 465 -2.69 19.17 10.91
C THR A 465 -1.54 20.15 11.08
N LEU A 466 -1.62 21.30 10.40
CA LEU A 466 -0.76 22.46 10.67
C LEU A 466 -1.42 23.47 11.62
N ASP A 467 -2.39 23.03 12.42
CA ASP A 467 -3.07 23.90 13.36
C ASP A 467 -2.14 24.27 14.52
N THR A 468 -2.13 25.54 14.89
CA THR A 468 -1.41 26.02 16.08
C THR A 468 -2.29 25.99 17.34
N ALA A 469 -3.59 25.74 17.16
CA ALA A 469 -4.59 25.49 18.20
C ALA A 469 -5.82 24.84 17.54
N LEU A 470 -6.50 23.93 18.24
CA LEU A 470 -7.78 23.38 17.76
C LEU A 470 -8.96 24.21 18.24
N SER A 471 -9.81 24.63 17.32
CA SER A 471 -11.09 25.25 17.60
C SER A 471 -12.17 24.23 18.00
N VAL A 472 -13.31 24.73 18.48
CA VAL A 472 -14.49 23.90 18.77
C VAL A 472 -15.02 23.21 17.51
N ALA A 473 -14.92 23.85 16.34
CA ALA A 473 -15.34 23.25 15.08
C ALA A 473 -14.41 22.09 14.69
N GLU A 474 -13.10 22.27 14.83
CA GLU A 474 -12.10 21.27 14.46
C GLU A 474 -12.13 20.05 15.38
N THR A 475 -12.27 20.28 16.69
CA THR A 475 -12.45 19.18 17.65
C THR A 475 -13.73 18.40 17.39
N ALA A 476 -14.83 19.06 17.01
CA ALA A 476 -16.06 18.38 16.61
C ALA A 476 -15.89 17.54 15.33
N ILE A 477 -15.13 18.05 14.36
CA ILE A 477 -14.78 17.31 13.14
C ILE A 477 -13.91 16.09 13.48
N LEU A 478 -12.82 16.28 14.22
CA LEU A 478 -11.91 15.20 14.63
C LEU A 478 -12.62 14.07 15.39
N ASN A 479 -13.51 14.43 16.32
CA ASN A 479 -14.30 13.47 17.09
C ASN A 479 -15.31 12.67 16.25
N ALA A 480 -15.68 13.18 15.08
CA ALA A 480 -16.62 12.52 14.17
C ALA A 480 -15.93 11.79 13.00
N THR A 481 -14.59 11.84 12.92
CA THR A 481 -13.83 11.03 11.95
C THR A 481 -13.92 9.53 12.29
N THR A 482 -13.65 8.68 11.31
CA THR A 482 -13.73 7.21 11.47
C THR A 482 -12.46 6.52 11.04
N GLY A 483 -12.02 5.49 11.78
CA GLY A 483 -10.84 4.69 11.43
C GLY A 483 -9.55 5.50 11.39
N PHE A 484 -9.41 6.53 12.24
CA PHE A 484 -8.13 7.18 12.50
C PHE A 484 -7.74 6.92 13.94
N GLU A 485 -6.54 6.39 14.15
CA GLU A 485 -6.00 6.11 15.48
C GLU A 485 -5.10 7.24 15.97
N ILE A 486 -4.46 7.97 15.04
CA ILE A 486 -3.37 8.91 15.34
C ILE A 486 -3.71 10.34 14.93
N PHE A 487 -3.49 11.29 15.84
CA PHE A 487 -3.47 12.71 15.54
C PHE A 487 -2.04 13.21 15.32
N GLY A 488 -1.72 13.61 14.10
CA GLY A 488 -0.41 14.15 13.69
C GLY A 488 -0.30 15.66 13.94
N ILE A 489 0.73 16.04 14.69
CA ILE A 489 1.10 17.41 15.00
C ILE A 489 2.19 17.85 14.01
N ASN A 490 1.84 18.77 13.11
CA ASN A 490 2.75 19.31 12.09
C ASN A 490 3.00 20.82 12.24
N ALA A 491 2.49 21.44 13.30
CA ALA A 491 2.79 22.81 13.72
C ALA A 491 2.81 22.87 15.25
N ALA A 492 3.55 23.84 15.80
CA ALA A 492 3.66 24.01 17.24
C ALA A 492 2.28 24.28 17.84
N ILE A 493 1.85 23.45 18.79
CA ILE A 493 0.48 23.48 19.32
C ILE A 493 0.44 23.36 20.85
N THR A 494 -0.54 24.03 21.45
CA THR A 494 -1.05 23.69 22.78
C THR A 494 -2.38 22.96 22.64
N LEU A 495 -2.34 21.65 22.86
CA LEU A 495 -3.47 20.74 22.71
C LEU A 495 -4.04 20.39 24.08
N ASP A 496 -5.36 20.49 24.23
CA ASP A 496 -6.09 19.84 25.31
C ASP A 496 -6.63 18.50 24.79
N ALA A 497 -5.96 17.40 25.14
CA ALA A 497 -6.32 16.07 24.67
C ALA A 497 -7.70 15.62 25.16
N SER A 498 -8.25 16.21 26.22
CA SER A 498 -9.60 15.89 26.70
C SER A 498 -10.71 16.32 25.72
N THR A 499 -10.39 17.21 24.78
CA THR A 499 -11.30 17.60 23.70
C THR A 499 -11.40 16.57 22.59
N LEU A 500 -10.50 15.58 22.55
CA LEU A 500 -10.47 14.47 21.60
C LEU A 500 -10.94 13.18 22.30
N THR A 501 -12.12 12.70 21.92
CA THR A 501 -12.82 11.57 22.55
C THR A 501 -12.44 10.21 21.96
N SER A 502 -12.05 10.17 20.69
CA SER A 502 -11.73 8.95 19.93
C SER A 502 -10.23 8.71 19.77
N ILE A 503 -9.42 9.77 19.82
CA ILE A 503 -7.98 9.71 19.57
C ILE A 503 -7.19 9.92 20.86
N LYS A 504 -6.28 9.01 21.16
CA LYS A 504 -5.34 9.07 22.30
C LYS A 504 -3.89 8.86 21.90
N HIS A 505 -3.64 8.72 20.60
CA HIS A 505 -2.31 8.53 20.03
C HIS A 505 -1.94 9.79 19.26
N PHE A 506 -0.81 10.38 19.61
CA PHE A 506 -0.30 11.61 19.03
C PHE A 506 1.02 11.34 18.31
N ALA A 507 1.30 12.06 17.23
CA ALA A 507 2.57 11.96 16.53
C ALA A 507 3.17 13.33 16.24
N VAL A 508 4.41 13.57 16.66
CA VAL A 508 5.20 14.76 16.30
C VAL A 508 5.97 14.44 15.03
N ASP A 509 5.54 15.03 13.91
CA ASP A 509 6.00 14.68 12.57
C ASP A 509 6.69 15.85 11.84
N THR A 510 6.99 16.95 12.55
CA THR A 510 7.67 18.12 11.97
C THR A 510 8.81 18.58 12.86
N THR A 511 9.89 19.04 12.25
CA THR A 511 11.12 19.40 12.97
C THR A 511 10.95 20.67 13.80
N GLY A 512 11.64 20.71 14.94
CA GLY A 512 11.86 21.94 15.70
C GLY A 512 10.62 22.49 16.42
N LEU A 513 9.58 21.67 16.60
CA LEU A 513 8.35 22.09 17.27
C LEU A 513 8.52 22.27 18.79
N THR A 514 7.62 23.08 19.35
CA THR A 514 7.44 23.24 20.80
C THR A 514 5.98 22.96 21.09
N ASP A 515 5.71 21.76 21.57
CA ASP A 515 4.37 21.22 21.73
C ASP A 515 4.01 20.99 23.20
N VAL A 516 2.75 21.21 23.53
CA VAL A 516 2.17 20.90 24.84
C VAL A 516 0.90 20.11 24.63
N ILE A 517 0.83 18.90 25.17
CA ILE A 517 -0.37 18.06 25.17
C ILE A 517 -0.84 17.90 26.61
N ASN A 518 -1.90 18.62 26.97
CA ASN A 518 -2.52 18.62 28.28
C ASN A 518 -3.65 17.60 28.38
N ASN A 519 -3.99 17.23 29.61
CA ASN A 519 -5.10 16.35 29.94
C ASN A 519 -5.05 14.99 29.22
N LEU A 520 -3.86 14.42 29.04
CA LEU A 520 -3.72 13.07 28.47
C LEU A 520 -4.52 12.07 29.31
N ALA A 521 -5.27 11.20 28.63
CA ALA A 521 -6.01 10.12 29.27
C ALA A 521 -5.10 8.90 29.53
N THR A 522 -5.53 8.00 30.43
CA THR A 522 -4.88 6.68 30.60
C THR A 522 -4.74 5.96 29.26
N GLY A 523 -3.56 5.35 29.05
CA GLY A 523 -3.19 4.65 27.82
C GLY A 523 -2.84 5.57 26.63
N SER A 524 -2.66 6.88 26.85
CA SER A 524 -2.23 7.78 25.76
C SER A 524 -0.81 7.46 25.31
N THR A 525 -0.59 7.51 24.00
CA THR A 525 0.69 7.24 23.35
C THR A 525 1.13 8.45 22.56
N THR A 526 2.42 8.79 22.60
CA THR A 526 3.01 9.84 21.77
C THR A 526 4.22 9.33 21.03
N ASP A 527 4.17 9.40 19.69
CA ASP A 527 5.30 9.13 18.82
C ASP A 527 6.07 10.41 18.53
N ILE A 528 7.37 10.39 18.77
CA ILE A 528 8.31 11.45 18.37
C ILE A 528 9.09 10.88 17.20
N ASN A 529 8.68 11.20 15.98
CA ASN A 529 9.29 10.62 14.77
C ASN A 529 10.45 11.44 14.21
N ILE A 530 10.68 12.62 14.79
CA ILE A 530 11.61 13.61 14.25
C ILE A 530 12.11 14.55 15.35
N ALA A 531 13.22 15.25 15.09
CA ALA A 531 13.82 16.19 16.02
C ALA A 531 12.82 17.27 16.46
N THR A 532 12.63 17.44 17.77
CA THR A 532 11.71 18.44 18.35
C THR A 532 12.44 19.30 19.37
N THR A 533 12.07 20.59 19.47
CA THR A 533 12.68 21.52 20.43
C THR A 533 12.23 21.19 21.84
N SER A 534 10.92 21.00 22.03
CA SER A 534 10.37 20.58 23.32
C SER A 534 9.00 19.94 23.17
N LEU A 535 8.73 18.90 23.96
CA LEU A 535 7.43 18.27 24.06
C LEU A 535 7.03 18.15 25.54
N THR A 536 5.88 18.73 25.89
CA THR A 536 5.28 18.57 27.21
C THR A 536 4.08 17.63 27.14
N LEU A 537 4.13 16.56 27.92
CA LEU A 537 3.07 15.59 28.10
C LEU A 537 2.51 15.72 29.52
N ALA A 538 1.39 16.41 29.64
CA ALA A 538 0.72 16.65 30.92
C ALA A 538 -0.54 15.76 31.02
N PRO A 539 -0.53 14.72 31.86
CA PRO A 539 -1.68 13.86 32.08
C PRO A 539 -2.81 14.58 32.79
N ALA A 540 -4.04 14.10 32.61
CA ALA A 540 -5.17 14.53 33.41
C ALA A 540 -4.97 14.12 34.88
N VAL A 541 -5.58 14.85 35.81
CA VAL A 541 -5.50 14.53 37.25
C VAL A 541 -5.95 13.09 37.51
N GLY A 542 -5.08 12.30 38.14
CA GLY A 542 -5.34 10.90 38.46
C GLY A 542 -4.88 9.89 37.39
N VAL A 543 -4.42 10.36 36.22
CA VAL A 543 -3.74 9.52 35.23
C VAL A 543 -2.27 9.41 35.61
N THR A 544 -1.78 8.18 35.71
CA THR A 544 -0.43 7.87 36.23
C THR A 544 0.52 7.33 35.17
N ASP A 545 0.04 7.14 33.95
CA ASP A 545 0.72 6.45 32.87
C ASP A 545 0.76 7.27 31.57
N THR A 546 1.83 7.11 30.79
CA THR A 546 1.93 7.56 29.40
C THR A 546 2.93 6.70 28.64
N THR A 547 2.75 6.58 27.33
CA THR A 547 3.71 5.90 26.43
C THR A 547 4.37 6.90 25.50
N VAL A 548 5.69 6.81 25.35
CA VAL A 548 6.50 7.66 24.47
C VAL A 548 7.35 6.80 23.54
N ASN A 549 7.12 6.88 22.24
CA ASN A 549 7.95 6.20 21.26
C ASN A 549 8.91 7.21 20.61
N VAL A 550 10.21 6.99 20.74
CA VAL A 550 11.24 7.85 20.15
C VAL A 550 11.80 7.16 18.92
N GLY A 551 11.40 7.65 17.76
CA GLY A 551 11.78 7.10 16.46
C GLY A 551 10.99 5.84 16.08
N ALA A 552 11.27 5.38 14.87
CA ALA A 552 10.72 4.16 14.28
C ALA A 552 11.84 3.35 13.62
N ALA A 553 11.59 2.10 13.22
CA ALA A 553 12.63 1.24 12.64
C ALA A 553 13.37 1.84 11.41
N THR A 554 12.77 2.81 10.74
CA THR A 554 13.30 3.50 9.56
C THR A 554 13.92 4.88 9.86
N THR A 555 13.83 5.39 11.09
CA THR A 555 14.35 6.72 11.42
C THR A 555 15.85 6.66 11.69
N SER A 556 16.60 7.62 11.15
CA SER A 556 17.93 7.92 11.65
C SER A 556 17.84 8.59 13.01
N GLY A 557 18.91 8.52 13.80
CA GLY A 557 18.95 9.10 15.14
C GLY A 557 18.74 10.61 15.12
N PHE A 558 18.00 11.12 16.11
CA PHE A 558 17.70 12.55 16.23
C PHE A 558 17.66 13.00 17.69
N THR A 559 17.58 14.31 17.88
CA THR A 559 17.55 14.93 19.21
C THR A 559 16.15 15.46 19.54
N VAL A 560 15.66 15.04 20.69
CA VAL A 560 14.60 15.70 21.46
C VAL A 560 15.28 16.68 22.41
N GLY A 561 14.98 17.97 22.29
CA GLY A 561 15.55 18.99 23.17
C GLY A 561 15.07 18.77 24.61
N THR A 562 13.83 19.12 24.91
CA THR A 562 13.23 18.88 26.22
C THR A 562 12.02 17.96 26.13
N LEU A 563 12.00 16.87 26.89
CA LEU A 563 10.82 16.05 27.10
C LEU A 563 10.31 16.25 28.53
N VAL A 564 9.08 16.71 28.70
CA VAL A 564 8.45 16.92 30.01
C VAL A 564 7.33 15.91 30.19
N THR A 565 7.42 15.07 31.22
CA THR A 565 6.42 14.05 31.60
C THR A 565 6.05 14.19 33.09
N THR A 566 5.84 15.42 33.55
CA THR A 566 5.41 15.68 34.93
C THR A 566 3.96 15.28 35.13
N GLY A 567 3.60 14.80 36.32
CA GLY A 567 2.23 14.38 36.68
C GLY A 567 1.96 12.89 36.46
N VAL A 568 2.84 12.15 35.77
CA VAL A 568 2.80 10.68 35.70
C VAL A 568 3.79 10.05 36.67
N THR A 569 3.52 8.80 37.08
CA THR A 569 4.44 7.97 37.86
C THR A 569 5.13 6.92 37.01
N THR A 570 4.55 6.54 35.87
CA THR A 570 5.10 5.52 34.98
C THR A 570 5.12 6.02 33.54
N VAL A 571 6.28 5.95 32.90
CA VAL A 571 6.46 6.22 31.48
C VAL A 571 6.97 4.94 30.81
N THR A 572 6.22 4.42 29.86
CA THR A 572 6.74 3.38 28.96
C THR A 572 7.41 4.07 27.79
N MET A 573 8.67 3.79 27.53
CA MET A 573 9.44 4.43 26.46
C MET A 573 10.04 3.39 25.51
N THR A 574 10.02 3.70 24.21
CA THR A 574 10.79 2.97 23.21
C THR A 574 11.81 3.88 22.53
N SER A 575 13.00 3.36 22.22
CA SER A 575 14.00 4.02 21.37
C SER A 575 14.25 3.15 20.14
N ASN A 576 13.74 3.58 18.99
CA ASN A 576 13.83 2.85 17.73
C ASN A 576 14.56 3.66 16.66
N GLY A 577 15.12 2.96 15.69
CA GLY A 577 15.88 3.57 14.61
C GLY A 577 16.60 2.56 13.75
N THR A 578 17.26 3.05 12.71
CA THR A 578 18.17 2.27 11.88
C THR A 578 19.35 1.74 12.71
N SER A 579 19.94 0.60 12.34
CA SER A 579 21.04 -0.01 13.11
C SER A 579 22.16 0.99 13.47
N GLY A 580 22.49 1.08 14.76
CA GLY A 580 23.53 1.97 15.30
C GLY A 580 23.12 3.44 15.41
N SER A 581 21.89 3.81 15.05
CA SER A 581 21.40 5.18 15.29
C SER A 581 21.29 5.47 16.78
N THR A 582 21.52 6.72 17.15
CA THR A 582 21.37 7.20 18.53
C THR A 582 20.28 8.26 18.60
N ASN A 583 19.26 8.01 19.40
CA ASN A 583 18.29 9.02 19.79
C ASN A 583 18.80 9.73 21.04
N THR A 584 18.64 11.05 21.10
CA THR A 584 19.10 11.85 22.24
C THR A 584 17.94 12.61 22.85
N ILE A 585 17.72 12.47 24.14
CA ILE A 585 16.90 13.37 24.94
C ILE A 585 17.87 14.26 25.72
N THR A 586 17.90 15.55 25.39
CA THR A 586 18.85 16.47 26.02
C THR A 586 18.44 16.76 27.45
N THR A 587 17.14 16.99 27.69
CA THR A 587 16.58 17.27 29.01
C THR A 587 15.32 16.47 29.22
N LEU A 588 15.27 15.62 30.26
CA LEU A 588 14.07 14.90 30.67
C LEU A 588 13.52 15.50 31.99
N THR A 589 12.37 16.15 31.95
CA THR A 589 11.72 16.70 33.16
C THR A 589 10.58 15.79 33.58
N ASN A 590 10.70 15.15 34.74
CA ASN A 590 9.77 14.14 35.22
C ASN A 590 9.31 14.40 36.67
N SER A 591 8.31 13.64 37.13
CA SER A 591 7.85 13.69 38.54
C SER A 591 8.83 12.99 39.48
N ASP A 592 8.81 13.38 40.75
CA ASP A 592 9.42 12.61 41.84
C ASP A 592 8.95 11.15 41.81
N ASN A 593 9.87 10.20 42.07
CA ASN A 593 9.57 8.77 42.18
C ASN A 593 8.85 8.20 40.93
N SER A 594 9.20 8.70 39.74
CA SER A 594 8.70 8.14 38.49
C SER A 594 9.56 6.98 38.01
N VAL A 595 8.97 6.12 37.20
CA VAL A 595 9.57 4.93 36.62
C VAL A 595 9.51 5.02 35.11
N PHE A 596 10.65 4.95 34.44
CA PHE A 596 10.76 4.82 32.99
C PHE A 596 11.09 3.38 32.63
N ASN A 597 10.19 2.70 31.94
CA ASN A 597 10.44 1.36 31.39
C ASN A 597 10.85 1.52 29.94
N ILE A 598 12.14 1.34 29.63
CA ILE A 598 12.75 1.63 28.34
C ILE A 598 13.03 0.33 27.58
N SER A 599 12.67 0.33 26.30
CA SER A 599 12.96 -0.77 25.36
C SER A 599 13.34 -0.24 23.98
N GLY A 600 13.65 -1.14 23.05
CA GLY A 600 13.92 -0.80 21.65
C GLY A 600 15.31 -1.22 21.16
N SER A 601 15.64 -0.85 19.94
CA SER A 601 16.85 -1.29 19.23
C SER A 601 17.84 -0.18 18.89
N ALA A 602 17.44 1.09 18.97
CA ALA A 602 18.35 2.20 18.78
C ALA A 602 19.03 2.55 20.10
N ASN A 603 20.23 3.11 20.01
CA ASN A 603 20.90 3.67 21.18
C ASN A 603 20.08 4.84 21.71
N LEU A 604 20.14 5.06 23.02
CA LEU A 604 19.46 6.16 23.68
C LEU A 604 20.45 6.92 24.57
N THR A 605 20.54 8.22 24.37
CA THR A 605 21.28 9.13 25.24
C THR A 605 20.31 10.04 25.99
N ILE A 606 20.34 10.03 27.32
CA ILE A 606 19.65 10.97 28.19
C ILE A 606 20.72 11.80 28.90
N THR A 607 20.91 13.04 28.46
CA THR A 607 22.11 13.84 28.82
C THR A 607 21.96 14.58 30.14
N ASN A 608 20.81 15.21 30.35
CA ASN A 608 20.54 16.02 31.53
C ASN A 608 19.11 15.81 32.02
N ALA A 609 18.93 16.17 33.29
CA ALA A 609 17.66 16.14 34.00
C ALA A 609 17.09 14.74 34.07
N ILE A 610 17.32 14.13 35.22
CA ILE A 610 16.40 13.18 35.81
C ILE A 610 16.07 13.82 37.17
N ALA A 611 14.87 13.57 37.68
CA ALA A 611 14.39 13.84 39.02
C ALA A 611 13.54 15.08 39.27
N GLY A 612 12.58 14.83 40.17
CA GLY A 612 11.83 15.83 40.87
C GLY A 612 12.63 16.44 42.01
N THR A 613 11.91 17.10 42.91
CA THR A 613 12.50 17.97 43.92
C THR A 613 12.88 17.26 45.23
N VAL A 614 12.45 16.00 45.42
CA VAL A 614 12.51 15.30 46.71
C VAL A 614 13.03 13.86 46.60
N THR A 615 12.63 13.10 45.58
CA THR A 615 13.00 11.69 45.40
C THR A 615 13.51 11.44 43.99
N GLY A 616 14.56 10.63 43.85
CA GLY A 616 15.09 10.23 42.54
C GLY A 616 14.11 9.38 41.73
N THR A 617 14.57 8.99 40.55
CA THR A 617 13.83 8.33 39.48
C THR A 617 14.38 6.93 39.25
N LYS A 618 13.51 6.03 38.80
CA LYS A 618 13.95 4.75 38.25
C LYS A 618 13.97 4.80 36.74
N ILE A 619 15.14 4.61 36.14
CA ILE A 619 15.31 4.31 34.71
C ILE A 619 15.58 2.81 34.59
N ASP A 620 14.65 2.09 33.96
CA ASP A 620 14.72 0.65 33.75
C ASP A 620 14.84 0.35 32.25
N ALA A 621 16.07 0.19 31.76
CA ALA A 621 16.35 -0.14 30.36
C ALA A 621 16.65 -1.63 30.15
N THR A 622 16.20 -2.51 31.04
CA THR A 622 16.44 -3.97 30.96
C THR A 622 16.02 -4.60 29.63
N SER A 623 15.05 -3.99 28.92
CA SER A 623 14.54 -4.44 27.62
C SER A 623 15.10 -3.66 26.42
N LEU A 624 16.08 -2.77 26.63
CA LEU A 624 16.78 -2.06 25.58
C LEU A 624 17.91 -2.92 25.03
N THR A 625 17.97 -3.05 23.71
CA THR A 625 19.03 -3.79 23.01
C THR A 625 20.10 -2.87 22.40
N GLY A 626 19.77 -1.58 22.22
CA GLY A 626 20.75 -0.55 21.92
C GLY A 626 21.54 -0.12 23.15
N VAL A 627 22.57 0.69 22.95
CA VAL A 627 23.38 1.26 24.05
C VAL A 627 22.60 2.35 24.77
N LEU A 628 22.56 2.28 26.11
CA LEU A 628 22.11 3.36 26.97
C LEU A 628 23.30 4.25 27.36
N THR A 629 23.13 5.55 27.22
CA THR A 629 23.94 6.55 27.92
C THR A 629 23.00 7.39 28.75
N VAL A 630 23.12 7.32 30.07
CA VAL A 630 22.21 8.02 30.98
C VAL A 630 23.01 8.76 32.04
N THR A 631 22.62 10.00 32.32
CA THR A 631 23.02 10.73 33.52
C THR A 631 21.83 10.87 34.44
N GLY A 632 21.95 10.36 35.66
CA GLY A 632 21.00 10.54 36.72
C GLY A 632 20.98 11.98 37.24
N SER A 633 20.39 12.13 38.40
CA SER A 633 19.96 13.38 39.00
C SER A 633 20.93 13.87 40.08
N GLY A 634 20.43 14.75 40.94
CA GLY A 634 21.09 15.11 42.20
C GLY A 634 20.50 14.39 43.42
N LEU A 635 19.67 13.38 43.21
CA LEU A 635 18.96 12.59 44.22
C LEU A 635 19.25 11.09 44.01
N ALA A 636 18.90 10.26 44.99
CA ALA A 636 19.10 8.81 44.91
C ALA A 636 18.27 8.16 43.79
N ASP A 637 18.91 7.84 42.66
CA ASP A 637 18.30 7.22 41.48
C ASP A 637 18.50 5.70 41.44
N VAL A 638 17.69 5.05 40.61
CA VAL A 638 17.87 3.65 40.22
C VAL A 638 18.04 3.60 38.72
N LEU A 639 19.26 3.32 38.26
CA LEU A 639 19.64 3.34 36.84
C LEU A 639 20.02 1.93 36.39
N ILE A 640 19.24 1.36 35.48
CA ILE A 640 19.43 -0.01 35.00
C ILE A 640 19.64 0.03 33.48
N GLY A 641 20.80 -0.44 33.03
CA GLY A 641 21.16 -0.64 31.64
C GLY A 641 20.40 -1.78 30.96
N GLY A 642 20.70 -1.99 29.68
CA GLY A 642 20.14 -3.03 28.82
C GLY A 642 21.15 -4.12 28.51
N SER A 643 21.13 -4.62 27.27
CA SER A 643 22.13 -5.60 26.81
C SER A 643 23.29 -4.97 26.03
N GLY A 644 23.35 -3.63 25.97
CA GLY A 644 24.36 -2.86 25.26
C GLY A 644 25.62 -2.66 26.09
N ALA A 645 26.64 -2.02 25.54
CA ALA A 645 27.78 -1.53 26.34
C ALA A 645 27.42 -0.15 26.90
N ASP A 646 26.83 -0.13 28.09
CA ASP A 646 26.12 1.02 28.59
C ASP A 646 27.02 1.99 29.38
N SER A 647 26.67 3.27 29.36
CA SER A 647 27.33 4.31 30.16
C SER A 647 26.33 4.89 31.14
N ILE A 648 26.49 4.55 32.40
CA ILE A 648 25.58 4.92 33.49
C ILE A 648 26.32 5.89 34.40
N ILE A 649 25.86 7.14 34.42
CA ILE A 649 26.41 8.19 35.27
C ILE A 649 25.39 8.42 36.39
N GLY A 650 25.70 8.04 37.62
CA GLY A 650 24.78 8.16 38.77
C GLY A 650 24.30 9.59 38.98
N GLY A 651 25.24 10.54 38.92
CA GLY A 651 24.98 11.91 39.33
C GLY A 651 25.29 12.06 40.82
N ALA A 652 24.75 13.12 41.42
CA ALA A 652 24.85 13.30 42.87
C ALA A 652 23.67 12.59 43.53
N GLY A 653 23.83 12.16 44.78
CA GLY A 653 22.82 11.35 45.44
C GLY A 653 23.46 10.06 45.93
N ALA A 654 22.61 9.10 46.31
CA ALA A 654 23.08 7.76 46.63
C ALA A 654 22.43 6.77 45.67
N ASP A 655 23.12 6.46 44.58
CA ASP A 655 22.50 5.85 43.41
C ASP A 655 22.65 4.34 43.42
N THR A 656 21.67 3.65 42.83
CA THR A 656 21.73 2.22 42.56
C THR A 656 21.85 1.98 41.07
N MET A 657 22.96 1.40 40.64
CA MET A 657 23.28 1.14 39.24
C MET A 657 23.37 -0.36 38.93
N THR A 658 22.86 -0.73 37.76
CA THR A 658 22.90 -2.09 37.22
C THR A 658 23.27 -2.00 35.74
N GLY A 659 24.33 -2.68 35.30
CA GLY A 659 24.74 -2.67 33.88
C GLY A 659 23.96 -3.68 33.04
N ASN A 660 23.62 -4.82 33.64
CA ASN A 660 23.16 -6.05 33.02
C ASN A 660 24.24 -6.73 32.15
N ALA A 661 23.98 -6.88 30.86
CA ALA A 661 24.90 -7.57 29.96
C ALA A 661 25.56 -6.52 29.08
N GLY A 662 26.87 -6.55 28.95
CA GLY A 662 27.55 -5.47 28.27
C GLY A 662 29.00 -5.38 28.66
N ILE A 663 29.66 -4.37 28.14
CA ILE A 663 30.89 -3.83 28.72
C ILE A 663 30.46 -2.48 29.27
N ASP A 664 30.10 -2.46 30.54
CA ASP A 664 29.40 -1.31 31.11
C ASP A 664 30.37 -0.37 31.80
N ASN A 665 30.08 0.92 31.72
CA ASN A 665 30.83 1.96 32.40
C ASN A 665 29.95 2.68 33.41
N PHE A 666 30.31 2.53 34.68
CA PHE A 666 29.69 3.21 35.80
C PHE A 666 30.51 4.44 36.15
N THR A 667 29.93 5.62 36.01
CA THR A 667 30.56 6.87 36.43
C THR A 667 29.85 7.36 37.68
N THR A 668 30.60 7.46 38.75
CA THR A 668 30.16 7.99 40.04
C THR A 668 30.44 9.48 40.10
N ALA A 669 29.55 10.25 40.72
CA ALA A 669 29.59 11.71 40.66
C ALA A 669 28.99 12.34 41.92
N THR A 670 29.49 12.00 43.11
CA THR A 670 28.83 12.47 44.33
C THR A 670 29.33 13.82 44.83
N ALA A 671 28.55 14.40 45.73
CA ALA A 671 29.00 15.50 46.58
C ALA A 671 29.86 14.92 47.70
N ASP A 672 31.11 15.38 47.79
CA ASP A 672 32.10 15.00 48.80
C ASP A 672 31.48 14.79 50.20
N ILE A 673 31.63 13.57 50.72
CA ILE A 673 31.06 13.19 52.03
C ILE A 673 31.96 13.51 53.22
N ASP A 674 33.16 14.09 53.01
CA ASP A 674 34.17 14.52 54.00
C ASP A 674 34.03 13.78 55.35
N THR A 675 34.33 12.47 55.33
CA THR A 675 34.37 11.58 56.51
C THR A 675 33.05 11.32 57.24
N THR A 676 31.89 11.54 56.60
CA THR A 676 30.60 11.12 57.18
C THR A 676 30.60 9.61 57.41
N ALA A 677 30.58 9.19 58.68
CA ALA A 677 30.80 7.81 59.07
C ALA A 677 29.64 6.89 58.62
N GLY A 678 29.97 5.83 57.88
CA GLY A 678 29.06 4.72 57.59
C GLY A 678 28.09 4.92 56.41
N VAL A 679 28.35 5.88 55.54
CA VAL A 679 27.54 6.13 54.34
C VAL A 679 28.17 5.45 53.13
N VAL A 680 27.35 4.76 52.35
CA VAL A 680 27.67 4.31 50.98
C VAL A 680 27.19 5.43 50.06
N THR A 681 28.07 5.91 49.18
CA THR A 681 27.70 6.90 48.16
C THR A 681 26.89 6.19 47.10
N ASP A 682 27.47 5.25 46.37
CA ASP A 682 26.75 4.54 45.30
C ASP A 682 26.78 3.02 45.48
N THR A 683 25.81 2.34 44.86
CA THR A 683 25.73 0.88 44.82
C THR A 683 25.69 0.39 43.37
N ILE A 684 26.69 -0.38 42.97
CA ILE A 684 26.68 -1.14 41.72
C ILE A 684 26.31 -2.58 42.05
N THR A 685 25.31 -3.11 41.34
CA THR A 685 24.61 -4.35 41.74
C THR A 685 25.12 -5.61 41.06
N ASP A 686 25.82 -5.49 39.93
CA ASP A 686 26.18 -6.60 39.05
C ASP A 686 27.56 -6.47 38.38
N PHE A 687 28.45 -5.64 38.96
CA PHE A 687 29.77 -5.36 38.41
C PHE A 687 30.58 -6.63 38.07
N VAL A 688 31.05 -6.73 36.83
CA VAL A 688 31.89 -7.80 36.33
C VAL A 688 33.30 -7.29 36.08
N THR A 689 34.24 -7.64 36.97
CA THR A 689 35.67 -7.32 36.82
C THR A 689 36.23 -7.70 35.43
N ALA A 690 37.22 -6.93 34.97
CA ALA A 690 37.89 -7.02 33.68
C ALA A 690 36.99 -6.80 32.45
N THR A 691 35.67 -6.76 32.64
CA THR A 691 34.68 -6.41 31.62
C THR A 691 34.26 -4.96 31.86
N ASP A 692 33.59 -4.70 32.97
CA ASP A 692 33.05 -3.39 33.31
C ASP A 692 34.15 -2.43 33.79
N LYS A 693 33.79 -1.15 33.82
CA LYS A 693 34.64 -0.05 34.27
C LYS A 693 33.91 0.81 35.28
N ILE A 694 34.67 1.28 36.27
CA ILE A 694 34.27 2.37 37.15
C ILE A 694 35.12 3.56 36.76
N THR A 695 34.49 4.63 36.28
CA THR A 695 35.18 5.85 35.83
C THR A 695 35.04 6.94 36.87
N GLU A 696 36.17 7.59 37.19
CA GLU A 696 36.21 8.80 38.02
C GLU A 696 36.63 10.01 37.17
N THR A 697 35.74 10.99 37.03
CA THR A 697 35.89 12.06 36.02
C THR A 697 37.07 13.02 36.26
N ASN A 698 37.67 13.02 37.45
CA ASN A 698 38.75 13.93 37.83
C ASN A 698 40.00 13.24 38.41
N LEU A 699 40.07 11.91 38.38
CA LEU A 699 41.20 11.15 38.90
C LEU A 699 41.92 10.40 37.78
N ALA A 700 43.16 9.99 38.05
CA ALA A 700 43.89 9.12 37.14
C ALA A 700 43.45 7.67 37.34
N ALA A 701 43.32 6.93 36.24
CA ALA A 701 43.06 5.48 36.23
C ALA A 701 43.86 4.71 37.30
N GLY A 702 43.29 3.59 37.75
CA GLY A 702 43.90 2.74 38.75
C GLY A 702 45.26 2.17 38.28
N SER A 703 46.24 2.21 39.18
CA SER A 703 47.62 1.82 38.94
C SER A 703 48.27 1.29 40.22
N ALA A 704 49.40 0.60 40.08
CA ALA A 704 50.14 0.07 41.22
C ALA A 704 50.63 1.15 42.21
N THR A 705 50.55 2.44 41.84
CA THR A 705 50.96 3.55 42.71
C THR A 705 49.80 4.20 43.47
N ASN A 706 48.58 4.18 42.92
CA ASN A 706 47.44 4.91 43.49
C ASN A 706 46.29 4.00 43.96
N TYR A 707 46.44 2.67 43.85
CA TYR A 707 45.43 1.68 44.22
C TYR A 707 45.97 0.68 45.25
N THR A 708 45.17 0.36 46.26
CA THR A 708 45.49 -0.66 47.26
C THR A 708 44.26 -1.47 47.69
N GLU A 709 44.47 -2.72 48.10
CA GLU A 709 43.43 -3.62 48.62
C GLU A 709 43.66 -3.96 50.09
N ALA A 710 42.56 -4.24 50.80
CA ALA A 710 42.59 -4.78 52.15
C ALA A 710 43.23 -6.17 52.18
N GLY A 711 43.98 -6.49 53.24
CA GLY A 711 44.56 -7.83 53.39
C GLY A 711 43.56 -8.94 53.76
N ALA A 712 42.36 -8.58 54.23
CA ALA A 712 41.28 -9.49 54.62
C ALA A 712 39.94 -8.75 54.68
N ALA A 713 38.83 -9.51 54.71
CA ALA A 713 37.50 -8.95 54.92
C ALA A 713 37.37 -8.33 56.33
N ALA A 714 36.73 -7.16 56.40
CA ALA A 714 36.39 -6.46 57.63
C ALA A 714 35.10 -7.01 58.25
N ALA A 715 34.94 -6.84 59.56
CA ALA A 715 33.76 -7.31 60.29
C ALA A 715 32.50 -6.48 59.97
N ASP A 716 32.68 -5.18 59.72
CA ASP A 716 31.63 -4.23 59.38
C ASP A 716 32.20 -3.08 58.53
N LEU A 717 31.30 -2.26 57.97
CA LEU A 717 31.67 -1.11 57.12
C LEU A 717 32.48 -0.07 57.90
N ALA A 718 32.18 0.15 59.18
CA ALA A 718 32.92 1.12 60.00
C ALA A 718 34.40 0.73 60.14
N THR A 719 34.68 -0.56 60.35
CA THR A 719 36.05 -1.10 60.42
C THR A 719 36.76 -0.97 59.07
N LEU A 720 36.06 -1.21 57.97
CA LEU A 720 36.60 -1.03 56.62
C LEU A 720 36.97 0.43 56.36
N LEU A 721 36.06 1.38 56.64
CA LEU A 721 36.29 2.80 56.39
C LEU A 721 37.42 3.37 57.26
N ALA A 722 37.57 2.88 58.50
CA ALA A 722 38.72 3.25 59.34
C ALA A 722 40.06 2.77 58.75
N ALA A 723 40.09 1.58 58.16
CA ALA A 723 41.26 1.07 57.46
C ALA A 723 41.53 1.86 56.17
N ALA A 724 40.49 2.15 55.38
CA ALA A 724 40.58 2.97 54.17
C ALA A 724 41.16 4.36 54.48
N ASN A 725 40.64 5.05 55.51
CA ASN A 725 41.13 6.35 55.94
C ASN A 725 42.60 6.35 56.42
N THR A 726 43.15 5.18 56.77
CA THR A 726 44.58 5.07 57.10
C THR A 726 45.44 4.83 55.86
N ALA A 727 44.87 4.19 54.84
CA ALA A 727 45.57 3.77 53.63
C ALA A 727 45.53 4.83 52.52
N LEU A 728 44.43 5.58 52.43
CA LEU A 728 44.26 6.69 51.49
C LEU A 728 45.13 7.87 51.91
N ASP A 729 45.84 8.42 50.92
CA ASP A 729 46.68 9.60 51.06
C ASP A 729 46.80 10.33 49.71
N ALA A 730 47.63 11.37 49.63
CA ALA A 730 47.82 12.13 48.38
C ALA A 730 48.41 11.31 47.21
N THR A 731 48.83 10.07 47.43
CA THR A 731 49.33 9.13 46.41
C THR A 731 48.35 7.99 46.17
N VAL A 732 47.83 7.36 47.24
CA VAL A 732 46.85 6.28 47.20
C VAL A 732 45.45 6.88 47.19
N LEU A 733 44.82 6.85 46.02
CA LEU A 733 43.51 7.45 45.78
C LEU A 733 42.37 6.44 45.89
N TYR A 734 42.68 5.15 45.72
CA TYR A 734 41.70 4.07 45.71
C TYR A 734 42.05 2.99 46.73
N TYR A 735 41.11 2.70 47.63
CA TYR A 735 41.18 1.61 48.59
C TYR A 735 40.01 0.66 48.38
N VAL A 736 40.26 -0.63 48.20
CA VAL A 736 39.19 -1.64 48.12
C VAL A 736 39.21 -2.55 49.33
N GLY A 737 38.08 -2.67 50.00
CA GLY A 737 37.88 -3.61 51.10
C GLY A 737 36.63 -4.46 50.91
N GLN A 738 36.41 -5.44 51.80
CA GLN A 738 35.25 -6.33 51.74
C GLN A 738 34.55 -6.44 53.10
N VAL A 739 33.22 -6.46 53.08
CA VAL A 739 32.35 -6.76 54.23
C VAL A 739 31.32 -7.81 53.80
N GLY A 740 31.35 -8.98 54.42
CA GLY A 740 30.51 -10.09 53.99
C GLY A 740 30.82 -10.53 52.55
N SER A 741 29.81 -10.56 51.68
CA SER A 741 29.95 -10.89 50.25
C SER A 741 30.29 -9.70 49.35
N ASP A 742 30.26 -8.48 49.88
CA ASP A 742 30.29 -7.26 49.08
C ASP A 742 31.64 -6.56 49.23
N SER A 743 32.14 -6.02 48.12
CA SER A 743 33.34 -5.16 48.12
C SER A 743 32.94 -3.69 48.15
N TYR A 744 33.84 -2.85 48.64
CA TYR A 744 33.65 -1.41 48.75
C TYR A 744 34.90 -0.73 48.19
N LEU A 745 34.72 0.04 47.12
CA LEU A 745 35.72 0.94 46.58
C LEU A 745 35.58 2.28 47.30
N VAL A 746 36.61 2.65 48.05
CA VAL A 746 36.69 3.89 48.80
C VAL A 746 37.69 4.80 48.10
N ILE A 747 37.29 6.02 47.81
CA ILE A 747 38.04 6.97 46.98
C ILE A 747 38.31 8.23 47.78
N ASP A 748 39.51 8.79 47.65
CA ASP A 748 39.88 10.11 48.16
C ASP A 748 40.29 11.00 46.98
N THR A 749 39.50 12.05 46.71
CA THR A 749 39.70 12.94 45.57
C THR A 749 40.40 14.25 45.94
N ASP A 750 40.38 14.67 47.19
CA ASP A 750 40.79 16.00 47.63
C ASP A 750 41.84 16.01 48.76
N GLY A 751 42.20 14.83 49.26
CA GLY A 751 43.16 14.62 50.34
C GLY A 751 42.57 14.87 51.73
N THR A 752 41.26 15.03 51.86
CA THR A 752 40.53 15.24 53.12
C THR A 752 39.57 14.09 53.41
N GLY A 753 40.14 12.92 53.71
CA GLY A 753 39.35 11.73 54.02
C GLY A 753 38.79 11.10 52.75
N TYR A 754 37.86 10.15 52.90
CA TYR A 754 37.25 9.53 51.72
C TYR A 754 36.09 10.38 51.18
N THR A 755 36.13 10.64 49.87
CA THR A 755 35.12 11.35 49.08
C THR A 755 33.97 10.42 48.66
N ASP A 756 34.30 9.20 48.22
CA ASP A 756 33.30 8.24 47.73
C ASP A 756 33.45 6.87 48.39
N VAL A 757 32.32 6.19 48.58
CA VAL A 757 32.24 4.82 49.09
C VAL A 757 31.26 4.04 48.21
N ILE A 758 31.79 3.38 47.20
CA ILE A 758 31.01 2.65 46.19
C ILE A 758 30.92 1.19 46.60
N LYS A 759 29.70 0.72 46.84
CA LYS A 759 29.41 -0.68 47.15
C LYS A 759 29.29 -1.48 45.85
N LEU A 760 30.04 -2.57 45.76
CA LEU A 760 29.96 -3.58 44.69
C LEU A 760 29.28 -4.84 45.26
N THR A 761 28.02 -5.05 44.92
CA THR A 761 27.20 -6.12 45.50
C THR A 761 27.64 -7.48 44.97
N GLY A 762 27.91 -8.43 45.88
CA GLY A 762 28.25 -9.80 45.52
C GLY A 762 29.62 -9.99 44.84
N VAL A 763 30.46 -8.95 44.77
CA VAL A 763 31.81 -9.03 44.22
C VAL A 763 32.81 -9.24 45.35
N ALA A 764 33.55 -10.34 45.32
CA ALA A 764 34.58 -10.64 46.30
C ALA A 764 35.85 -9.82 46.06
N LEU A 765 36.60 -9.53 47.13
CA LEU A 765 37.83 -8.73 47.05
C LEU A 765 38.84 -9.30 46.04
N THR A 766 38.94 -10.63 45.97
CA THR A 766 39.85 -11.34 45.05
C THR A 766 39.48 -11.19 43.57
N GLN A 767 38.33 -10.61 43.26
CA GLN A 767 37.87 -10.40 41.88
C GLN A 767 38.22 -9.01 41.38
N ILE A 768 38.31 -7.99 42.23
CA ILE A 768 38.59 -6.62 41.79
C ILE A 768 40.05 -6.47 41.35
N ALA A 769 40.29 -5.63 40.34
CA ALA A 769 41.62 -5.27 39.90
C ALA A 769 41.76 -3.76 39.71
N MET A 770 42.98 -3.23 39.84
CA MET A 770 43.25 -1.81 39.57
C MET A 770 42.85 -1.37 38.15
N THR A 771 42.81 -2.30 37.18
CA THR A 771 42.37 -2.05 35.80
C THR A 771 40.85 -1.92 35.62
N ASP A 772 40.08 -2.16 36.69
CA ASP A 772 38.65 -1.92 36.72
C ASP A 772 38.33 -0.42 36.90
N ILE A 773 39.31 0.37 37.34
CA ILE A 773 39.18 1.80 37.57
C ILE A 773 39.81 2.58 36.41
N TYR A 774 39.02 3.45 35.75
CA TYR A 774 39.42 4.17 34.54
C TYR A 774 39.50 5.68 34.72
#